data_AF-A0A5M7CFD9-F1
#
_entry.id   AF-A0A5M7CFD9-F1
#
_cell.length_a   1.000
_cell.length_b   1.000
_cell.length_c   1.000
_cell.angle_alpha   90.00
_cell.angle_beta   90.00
_cell.angle_gamma   90.00
#
_symmetry.space_group_name_H-M   'P 1'
#
loop_
_entity.id
_entity.type
_entity.pdbx_description
1 polymer ?
#
loop_
_entity_poly.entity_id
_entity_poly.type
_entity_poly.pdbx_seq_one_letter_code
_entity_poly.pdbx_strand_id
1 'polypeptide(L)'
;MSGHREQSGAPPYAVAQWAAAVAAVRSAADADGAAKALEKVRRWEDVLAGVADGRLRIGSRTPVADTPPWVTLEVAHGGFATGQYLAEAPLSADERARLAELPDDVPGETDRERLNLWYLADAGRAELLAALRGGNYRIDVPEEAALAVAALLLERGFTEQALDLVAEVRPLMHRLRFTPRFEPVPRPTGVAVRLEPVGEVAASLRRVRVPEQLAAMRETLEVWNPLYDRLVALWCSTVDGDLPHLDEQGELSGGWPCRRWPDDWAHARTRWLDDYAQACRERTPSGRHAHPRSNFARLRAALLACPVDSTALSPREVGWIRRALANTVSRHGAPGAEPRASLRAMQARSIAAPTHAAVAGLVAARLDRYPADGGVPSLEPITAAVSEEDAATGVPVGTAIPEHLADKVARAWEAPVDELVHRGVITSGEVLAQVLPQLTARFAAAGLDDPVLAGVYEQTYTAFRRRRSLLLLDLEQQVRFDELPWVRALAVCRSSSADRAVAARRSLEQAALLAITSFPHALLPNPLVRELGAMSSLAGTRLPLVEEVAADIFTGTFTAKWREAAAVASRELAGTVYAAYYDLPPESGWTEERRSRFKWGRRTADDFAERCGQRSAEAGSGGNFVARNGAVLEQSQILTTHNLAVLVHELGLADQVREHAPDLVRRTFDWIVGRLGQRPDFGYHAALIQVKNAAYAWRQAVFLLSFCTPEEQQAQVRGLAEAVRGAGLTRFEPAVEGLAHVLGGGRFDASGTAPGGGRRFLGWARGKHWYFED
;
A
#
# COMPACT_ATOMS: atom_id res chain seq x y z
N MET A 1 -21.25 -25.20 -38.50
CA MET A 1 -21.96 -24.44 -37.44
C MET A 1 -20.96 -24.16 -36.33
N SER A 2 -20.23 -23.06 -36.47
CA SER A 2 -19.12 -22.63 -35.63
C SER A 2 -19.61 -21.63 -34.58
N GLY A 3 -19.82 -22.09 -33.35
CA GLY A 3 -20.03 -21.21 -32.21
C GLY A 3 -18.68 -20.79 -31.64
N HIS A 4 -18.17 -19.63 -32.05
CA HIS A 4 -17.14 -18.93 -31.29
C HIS A 4 -17.73 -18.56 -29.93
N ARG A 5 -17.42 -19.33 -28.89
CA ARG A 5 -17.53 -18.85 -27.52
C ARG A 5 -16.41 -17.83 -27.31
N GLU A 6 -16.76 -16.55 -27.42
CA GLU A 6 -16.06 -15.48 -26.73
C GLU A 6 -16.09 -15.80 -25.23
N GLN A 7 -15.07 -16.51 -24.72
CA GLN A 7 -14.82 -16.56 -23.29
C GLN A 7 -14.12 -15.25 -22.91
N SER A 8 -14.91 -14.19 -22.70
CA SER A 8 -14.44 -12.99 -22.01
C SER A 8 -14.16 -13.37 -20.55
N GLY A 9 -12.89 -13.59 -20.20
CA GLY A 9 -12.47 -13.78 -18.82
C GLY A 9 -12.60 -12.45 -18.05
N ALA A 10 -13.79 -12.16 -17.53
CA ALA A 10 -14.06 -10.94 -16.75
C ALA A 10 -15.32 -11.01 -15.85
N PRO A 11 -16.38 -11.79 -16.15
CA PRO A 11 -17.55 -11.86 -15.26
C PRO A 11 -17.31 -12.66 -13.95
N PRO A 12 -16.71 -13.87 -13.95
CA PRO A 12 -16.58 -14.66 -12.72
C PRO A 12 -15.67 -14.02 -11.66
N TYR A 13 -14.59 -13.35 -12.09
CA TYR A 13 -13.69 -12.64 -11.17
C TYR A 13 -14.39 -11.44 -10.53
N ALA A 14 -15.08 -10.62 -11.32
CA ALA A 14 -15.82 -9.47 -10.81
C ALA A 14 -16.92 -9.90 -9.82
N VAL A 15 -17.65 -10.98 -10.09
CA VAL A 15 -18.64 -11.55 -9.17
C VAL A 15 -18.00 -12.02 -7.87
N ALA A 16 -16.85 -12.71 -7.93
CA ALA A 16 -16.15 -13.16 -6.73
C ALA A 16 -15.65 -11.98 -5.87
N GLN A 17 -15.14 -10.92 -6.50
CA GLN A 17 -14.70 -9.72 -5.79
C GLN A 17 -15.86 -8.93 -5.17
N TRP A 18 -17.00 -8.84 -5.88
CA TRP A 18 -18.22 -8.28 -5.32
C TRP A 18 -18.70 -9.06 -4.09
N ALA A 19 -18.77 -10.40 -4.18
CA ALA A 19 -19.17 -11.25 -3.05
C ALA A 19 -18.23 -11.09 -1.85
N ALA A 20 -16.92 -11.00 -2.09
CA ALA A 20 -15.94 -10.74 -1.04
C ALA A 20 -16.13 -9.35 -0.40
N ALA A 21 -16.44 -8.31 -1.20
CA ALA A 21 -16.73 -6.98 -0.68
C ALA A 21 -17.99 -6.95 0.18
N VAL A 22 -19.07 -7.63 -0.24
CA VAL A 22 -20.32 -7.77 0.54
C VAL A 22 -20.06 -8.51 1.87
N ALA A 23 -19.27 -9.57 1.84
CA ALA A 23 -18.87 -10.28 3.06
C ALA A 23 -18.09 -9.36 4.01
N ALA A 24 -17.19 -8.53 3.48
CA ALA A 24 -16.41 -7.57 4.27
C ALA A 24 -17.28 -6.48 4.92
N VAL A 25 -18.36 -6.02 4.26
CA VAL A 25 -19.33 -5.09 4.86
C VAL A 25 -19.97 -5.73 6.10
N ARG A 26 -20.36 -7.00 6.02
CA ARG A 26 -20.99 -7.72 7.14
C ARG A 26 -20.05 -7.96 8.32
N SER A 27 -18.76 -8.05 8.07
CA SER A 27 -17.73 -8.28 9.09
C SER A 27 -17.01 -7.00 9.55
N ALA A 28 -17.45 -5.82 9.10
CA ALA A 28 -16.79 -4.57 9.44
C ALA A 28 -16.95 -4.26 10.94
N ALA A 29 -15.82 -4.06 11.62
CA ALA A 29 -15.77 -3.76 13.05
C ALA A 29 -16.08 -2.29 13.37
N ASP A 30 -15.89 -1.39 12.40
CA ASP A 30 -16.10 0.06 12.58
C ASP A 30 -16.73 0.72 11.33
N ALA A 31 -17.16 1.96 11.50
CA ALA A 31 -17.85 2.72 10.45
C ALA A 31 -16.95 3.04 9.23
N ASP A 32 -15.63 3.22 9.42
CA ASP A 32 -14.69 3.52 8.32
C ASP A 32 -14.41 2.27 7.47
N GLY A 33 -14.24 1.11 8.11
CA GLY A 33 -14.14 -0.20 7.48
C GLY A 33 -15.43 -0.54 6.73
N ALA A 34 -16.59 -0.26 7.32
CA ALA A 34 -17.88 -0.42 6.65
C ALA A 34 -18.00 0.49 5.42
N ALA A 35 -17.64 1.77 5.54
CA ALA A 35 -17.68 2.72 4.43
C ALA A 35 -16.76 2.30 3.28
N LYS A 36 -15.52 1.88 3.56
CA LYS A 36 -14.58 1.37 2.54
C LYS A 36 -15.08 0.09 1.89
N ALA A 37 -15.70 -0.81 2.65
CA ALA A 37 -16.26 -2.03 2.11
C ALA A 37 -17.46 -1.74 1.21
N LEU A 38 -18.34 -0.80 1.60
CA LEU A 38 -19.46 -0.32 0.78
C LEU A 38 -18.99 0.36 -0.51
N GLU A 39 -17.93 1.16 -0.46
CA GLU A 39 -17.32 1.77 -1.64
C GLU A 39 -16.79 0.70 -2.61
N LYS A 40 -16.19 -0.37 -2.09
CA LYS A 40 -15.78 -1.53 -2.91
C LYS A 40 -16.98 -2.25 -3.52
N VAL A 41 -18.08 -2.42 -2.78
CA VAL A 41 -19.32 -3.01 -3.30
C VAL A 41 -19.84 -2.17 -4.47
N ARG A 42 -20.01 -0.85 -4.27
CA ARG A 42 -20.46 0.08 -5.33
C ARG A 42 -19.62 -0.06 -6.60
N ARG A 43 -18.29 -0.01 -6.48
CA ARG A 43 -17.40 -0.12 -7.65
C ARG A 43 -17.61 -1.41 -8.43
N TRP A 44 -17.78 -2.54 -7.74
CA TRP A 44 -18.00 -3.82 -8.42
C TRP A 44 -19.41 -3.94 -8.98
N GLU A 45 -20.42 -3.32 -8.36
CA GLU A 45 -21.76 -3.20 -8.94
C GLU A 45 -21.73 -2.38 -10.23
N ASP A 46 -21.03 -1.25 -10.24
CA ASP A 46 -20.87 -0.41 -11.44
C ASP A 46 -20.20 -1.20 -12.58
N VAL A 47 -19.15 -1.98 -12.28
CA VAL A 47 -18.50 -2.88 -13.26
C VAL A 47 -19.49 -3.91 -13.80
N LEU A 48 -20.18 -4.63 -12.92
CA LEU A 48 -21.08 -5.73 -13.30
C LEU A 48 -22.29 -5.22 -14.09
N ALA A 49 -22.91 -4.12 -13.65
CA ALA A 49 -24.03 -3.49 -14.34
C ALA A 49 -23.59 -2.93 -15.70
N GLY A 50 -22.45 -2.23 -15.75
CA GLY A 50 -21.93 -1.67 -17.00
C GLY A 50 -21.59 -2.75 -18.03
N VAL A 51 -21.07 -3.91 -17.61
CA VAL A 51 -20.85 -5.07 -18.50
C VAL A 51 -22.18 -5.69 -18.94
N ALA A 52 -23.14 -5.88 -18.02
CA ALA A 52 -24.43 -6.49 -18.32
C ALA A 52 -25.26 -5.65 -19.32
N ASP A 53 -25.22 -4.32 -19.18
CA ASP A 53 -25.94 -3.38 -20.05
C ASP A 53 -25.18 -3.08 -21.36
N GLY A 54 -23.98 -3.63 -21.56
CA GLY A 54 -23.13 -3.39 -22.73
C GLY A 54 -22.44 -2.02 -22.78
N ARG A 55 -22.53 -1.23 -21.71
CA ARG A 55 -21.85 0.08 -21.59
C ARG A 55 -20.34 -0.04 -21.39
N LEU A 56 -19.87 -1.18 -20.87
CA LEU A 56 -18.47 -1.45 -20.59
C LEU A 56 -17.93 -2.64 -21.40
N ARG A 57 -16.84 -2.41 -22.13
CA ARG A 57 -16.05 -3.44 -22.82
C ARG A 57 -14.70 -3.66 -22.13
N ILE A 58 -14.69 -4.56 -21.15
CA ILE A 58 -13.47 -4.93 -20.39
C ILE A 58 -12.45 -5.57 -21.32
N GLY A 59 -11.15 -5.28 -21.11
CA GLY A 59 -10.06 -5.76 -21.95
C GLY A 59 -9.67 -4.79 -23.06
N SER A 60 -10.32 -3.63 -23.16
CA SER A 60 -10.04 -2.61 -24.17
C SER A 60 -9.46 -1.32 -23.57
N ARG A 61 -8.69 -0.62 -24.39
CA ARG A 61 -8.09 0.71 -24.17
C ARG A 61 -9.14 1.81 -24.05
N THR A 62 -10.31 1.64 -24.66
CA THR A 62 -11.48 2.51 -24.53
C THR A 62 -12.65 1.66 -24.03
N PRO A 63 -12.68 1.30 -22.73
CA PRO A 63 -13.69 0.38 -22.21
C PRO A 63 -15.07 1.02 -22.10
N VAL A 64 -15.17 2.35 -22.09
CA VAL A 64 -16.43 3.11 -22.16
C VAL A 64 -16.62 3.59 -23.60
N ALA A 65 -17.82 3.36 -24.15
CA ALA A 65 -18.16 3.82 -25.51
C ALA A 65 -18.03 5.35 -25.64
N ASP A 66 -17.70 5.81 -26.85
CA ASP A 66 -17.60 7.23 -27.24
C ASP A 66 -16.73 8.10 -26.31
N THR A 67 -15.82 7.46 -25.57
CA THR A 67 -14.93 8.13 -24.62
C THR A 67 -13.51 8.14 -25.18
N PRO A 68 -12.87 9.32 -25.31
CA PRO A 68 -11.49 9.39 -25.74
C PRO A 68 -10.54 8.59 -24.82
N PRO A 69 -9.50 7.93 -25.36
CA PRO A 69 -8.61 7.07 -24.58
C PRO A 69 -7.77 7.84 -23.53
N TRP A 70 -7.70 9.18 -23.63
CA TRP A 70 -6.99 10.01 -22.68
C TRP A 70 -7.78 10.28 -21.40
N VAL A 71 -9.10 10.07 -21.40
CA VAL A 71 -9.97 10.26 -20.22
C VAL A 71 -9.62 9.24 -19.14
N THR A 72 -9.35 9.74 -17.95
CA THR A 72 -8.99 8.94 -16.79
C THR A 72 -10.23 8.34 -16.14
N LEU A 73 -10.30 7.01 -16.14
CA LEU A 73 -11.40 6.24 -15.56
C LEU A 73 -11.14 5.90 -14.09
N GLU A 74 -12.21 5.75 -13.31
CA GLU A 74 -12.14 5.02 -12.05
C GLU A 74 -11.97 3.52 -12.35
N VAL A 75 -10.96 2.90 -11.71
CA VAL A 75 -10.58 1.51 -11.98
C VAL A 75 -10.53 0.72 -10.67
N ALA A 76 -11.32 -0.35 -10.61
CA ALA A 76 -11.33 -1.32 -9.53
C ALA A 76 -10.08 -2.21 -9.55
N HIS A 77 -9.90 -3.02 -8.50
CA HIS A 77 -8.76 -3.94 -8.42
C HIS A 77 -8.75 -4.91 -9.61
N GLY A 78 -7.56 -5.22 -10.14
CA GLY A 78 -7.40 -6.05 -11.34
C GLY A 78 -7.57 -5.29 -12.67
N GLY A 79 -7.76 -3.97 -12.67
CA GLY A 79 -7.79 -3.15 -13.89
C GLY A 79 -9.19 -2.97 -14.50
N PHE A 80 -10.26 -3.30 -13.78
CA PHE A 80 -11.63 -3.20 -14.27
C PHE A 80 -12.13 -1.76 -14.19
N ALA A 81 -12.44 -1.14 -15.32
CA ALA A 81 -13.05 0.19 -15.35
C ALA A 81 -14.48 0.15 -14.80
N THR A 82 -14.86 1.09 -13.95
CA THR A 82 -16.24 1.22 -13.42
C THR A 82 -17.15 1.99 -14.36
N GLY A 83 -16.58 2.71 -15.33
CA GLY A 83 -17.31 3.60 -16.25
C GLY A 83 -17.38 5.06 -15.78
N GLN A 84 -16.99 5.35 -14.55
CA GLN A 84 -16.91 6.71 -14.03
C GLN A 84 -15.61 7.39 -14.45
N TYR A 85 -15.66 8.71 -14.65
CA TYR A 85 -14.49 9.51 -14.99
C TYR A 85 -13.96 10.19 -13.72
N LEU A 86 -12.66 10.13 -13.45
CA LEU A 86 -12.11 10.75 -12.23
C LEU A 86 -12.18 12.28 -12.26
N ALA A 87 -12.14 12.88 -13.45
CA ALA A 87 -12.28 14.33 -13.63
C ALA A 87 -13.76 14.80 -13.57
N GLU A 88 -14.73 13.88 -13.52
CA GLU A 88 -16.15 14.18 -13.29
C GLU A 88 -16.43 14.28 -11.78
N ALA A 89 -15.66 15.13 -11.11
CA ALA A 89 -15.83 15.35 -9.69
C ALA A 89 -17.04 16.28 -9.43
N PRO A 90 -17.83 16.03 -8.36
CA PRO A 90 -18.78 17.02 -7.87
C PRO A 90 -18.09 18.35 -7.60
N LEU A 91 -18.83 19.46 -7.75
CA LEU A 91 -18.29 20.78 -7.48
C LEU A 91 -17.72 20.85 -6.06
N SER A 92 -16.51 21.40 -5.90
CA SER A 92 -15.95 21.69 -4.58
C SER A 92 -16.68 22.87 -3.91
N ALA A 93 -16.38 23.14 -2.64
CA ALA A 93 -16.91 24.32 -1.96
C ALA A 93 -16.45 25.61 -2.66
N ASP A 94 -15.18 25.67 -3.06
CA ASP A 94 -14.60 26.82 -3.74
C ASP A 94 -15.16 27.00 -5.16
N GLU A 95 -15.40 25.90 -5.89
CA GLU A 95 -16.03 25.95 -7.21
C GLU A 95 -17.47 26.47 -7.13
N ARG A 96 -18.22 26.08 -6.09
CA ARG A 96 -19.57 26.63 -5.85
C ARG A 96 -19.53 28.11 -5.50
N ALA A 97 -18.57 28.52 -4.67
CA ALA A 97 -18.39 29.94 -4.32
C ALA A 97 -18.05 30.76 -5.57
N ARG A 98 -17.10 30.28 -6.39
CA ARG A 98 -16.75 30.93 -7.65
C ARG A 98 -17.92 30.99 -8.62
N LEU A 99 -18.67 29.90 -8.77
CA LEU A 99 -19.86 29.84 -9.63
C LEU A 99 -20.90 30.90 -9.23
N ALA A 100 -21.10 31.14 -7.93
CA ALA A 100 -22.02 32.16 -7.43
C ALA A 100 -21.56 33.60 -7.71
N GLU A 101 -20.27 33.80 -7.96
CA GLU A 101 -19.68 35.10 -8.32
C GLU A 101 -19.56 35.31 -9.84
N LEU A 102 -19.81 34.27 -10.65
CA LEU A 102 -19.71 34.39 -12.10
C LEU A 102 -20.81 35.30 -12.66
N PRO A 103 -20.49 36.16 -13.65
CA PRO A 103 -21.50 36.88 -14.41
C PRO A 103 -22.54 35.95 -15.05
N ASP A 104 -23.79 36.43 -15.15
CA ASP A 104 -24.90 35.68 -15.75
C ASP A 104 -24.71 35.41 -17.24
N ASP A 105 -23.89 36.21 -17.93
CA ASP A 105 -23.59 36.08 -19.36
C ASP A 105 -22.46 35.09 -19.67
N VAL A 106 -21.84 34.47 -18.64
CA VAL A 106 -20.87 33.39 -18.86
C VAL A 106 -21.59 32.20 -19.52
N PRO A 107 -21.19 31.80 -20.75
CA PRO A 107 -21.86 30.74 -21.49
C PRO A 107 -21.68 29.38 -20.81
N GLY A 108 -22.61 28.45 -21.05
CA GLY A 108 -22.54 27.06 -20.63
C GLY A 108 -23.91 26.50 -20.24
N GLU A 109 -24.16 25.24 -20.58
CA GLU A 109 -25.42 24.55 -20.27
C GLU A 109 -25.43 23.95 -18.85
N THR A 110 -24.24 23.68 -18.31
CA THR A 110 -24.05 23.14 -16.96
C THR A 110 -23.15 24.05 -16.14
N ASP A 111 -23.28 23.97 -14.81
CA ASP A 111 -22.38 24.68 -13.88
C ASP A 111 -20.90 24.37 -14.15
N ARG A 112 -20.61 23.12 -14.52
CA ARG A 112 -19.24 22.68 -14.87
C ARG A 112 -18.78 23.31 -16.18
N GLU A 113 -19.65 23.39 -17.19
CA GLU A 113 -19.30 24.06 -18.45
C GLU A 113 -19.04 25.55 -18.22
N ARG A 114 -19.90 26.23 -17.46
CA ARG A 114 -19.75 27.66 -17.14
C ARG A 114 -18.42 27.95 -16.47
N LEU A 115 -18.01 27.12 -15.50
CA LEU A 115 -16.70 27.24 -14.86
C LEU A 115 -15.55 27.04 -15.86
N ASN A 116 -15.57 25.99 -16.68
CA ASN A 116 -14.51 25.76 -17.66
C ASN A 116 -14.42 26.91 -18.69
N LEU A 117 -15.55 27.42 -19.15
CA LEU A 117 -15.60 28.52 -20.13
C LEU A 117 -15.19 29.87 -19.53
N TRP A 118 -15.47 30.11 -18.24
CA TRP A 118 -14.95 31.28 -17.52
C TRP A 118 -13.42 31.37 -17.58
N TYR A 119 -12.73 30.25 -17.36
CA TYR A 119 -11.26 30.20 -17.39
C TYR A 119 -10.64 30.32 -18.79
N LEU A 120 -11.46 30.30 -19.85
CA LEU A 120 -11.04 30.66 -21.21
C LEU A 120 -11.19 32.16 -21.52
N ALA A 121 -12.10 32.86 -20.83
CA ALA A 121 -12.26 34.30 -20.95
C ALA A 121 -11.07 35.05 -20.35
N ASP A 122 -10.87 36.31 -20.73
CA ASP A 122 -9.67 37.08 -20.34
C ASP A 122 -9.50 37.22 -18.82
N ALA A 123 -10.60 37.46 -18.09
CA ALA A 123 -10.58 37.62 -16.63
C ALA A 123 -10.24 36.29 -15.91
N GLY A 124 -10.93 35.20 -16.27
CA GLY A 124 -10.65 33.88 -15.70
C GLY A 124 -9.25 33.39 -16.08
N ARG A 125 -8.80 33.63 -17.31
CA ARG A 125 -7.43 33.29 -17.76
C ARG A 125 -6.38 34.04 -16.95
N ALA A 126 -6.60 35.33 -16.63
CA ALA A 126 -5.69 36.11 -15.80
C ALA A 126 -5.60 35.56 -14.36
N GLU A 127 -6.73 35.16 -13.77
CA GLU A 127 -6.79 34.48 -12.46
C GLU A 127 -6.01 33.16 -12.48
N LEU A 128 -6.24 32.33 -13.50
CA LEU A 128 -5.55 31.04 -13.67
C LEU A 128 -4.03 31.25 -13.80
N LEU A 129 -3.59 32.15 -14.68
CA LEU A 129 -2.16 32.45 -14.85
C LEU A 129 -1.52 33.00 -13.57
N ALA A 130 -2.24 33.81 -12.78
CA ALA A 130 -1.74 34.29 -11.50
C ALA A 130 -1.50 33.14 -10.51
N ALA A 131 -2.44 32.20 -10.40
CA ALA A 131 -2.28 31.01 -9.56
C ALA A 131 -1.12 30.12 -10.03
N LEU A 132 -0.95 29.96 -11.34
CA LEU A 132 0.16 29.18 -11.92
C LEU A 132 1.52 29.81 -11.60
N ARG A 133 1.67 31.13 -11.77
CA ARG A 133 2.91 31.86 -11.43
C ARG A 133 3.20 31.85 -9.93
N GLY A 134 2.16 31.89 -9.10
CA GLY A 134 2.28 31.78 -7.64
C GLY A 134 2.58 30.37 -7.14
N GLY A 135 2.39 29.33 -7.96
CA GLY A 135 2.48 27.94 -7.52
C GLY A 135 1.33 27.50 -6.61
N ASN A 136 0.23 28.27 -6.60
CA ASN A 136 -0.97 28.11 -5.77
C ASN A 136 -1.99 27.18 -6.41
N TYR A 137 -1.54 26.02 -6.90
CA TYR A 137 -2.40 25.10 -7.61
C TYR A 137 -1.96 23.64 -7.48
N ARG A 138 -2.93 22.74 -7.67
CA ARG A 138 -2.74 21.29 -7.67
C ARG A 138 -3.45 20.62 -8.85
N ILE A 139 -2.78 19.65 -9.44
CA ILE A 139 -3.33 18.76 -10.47
C ILE A 139 -3.43 17.36 -9.86
N ASP A 140 -4.65 16.90 -9.59
CA ASP A 140 -4.93 15.58 -9.00
C ASP A 140 -5.09 14.51 -10.10
N VAL A 141 -5.76 14.89 -11.18
CA VAL A 141 -5.91 14.08 -12.40
C VAL A 141 -5.42 14.88 -13.60
N PRO A 142 -4.82 14.24 -14.61
CA PRO A 142 -4.07 14.98 -15.62
C PRO A 142 -4.95 15.89 -16.49
N GLU A 143 -6.26 15.63 -16.61
CA GLU A 143 -7.24 16.47 -17.31
C GLU A 143 -7.30 17.90 -16.77
N GLU A 144 -7.06 18.07 -15.46
CA GLU A 144 -7.08 19.38 -14.80
C GLU A 144 -5.98 20.33 -15.31
N ALA A 145 -4.99 19.80 -16.03
CA ALA A 145 -3.94 20.59 -16.65
C ALA A 145 -4.37 21.26 -17.97
N ALA A 146 -5.47 20.81 -18.60
CA ALA A 146 -5.76 21.15 -19.99
C ALA A 146 -5.95 22.65 -20.22
N LEU A 147 -6.77 23.32 -19.40
CA LEU A 147 -6.99 24.77 -19.54
C LEU A 147 -5.78 25.60 -19.06
N ALA A 148 -5.02 25.09 -18.08
CA ALA A 148 -3.75 25.72 -17.68
C ALA A 148 -2.76 25.73 -18.84
N VAL A 149 -2.63 24.61 -19.57
CA VAL A 149 -1.79 24.53 -20.76
C VAL A 149 -2.29 25.44 -21.88
N ALA A 150 -3.60 25.46 -22.16
CA ALA A 150 -4.16 26.36 -23.16
C ALA A 150 -3.88 27.84 -22.83
N ALA A 151 -4.05 28.25 -21.57
CA ALA A 151 -3.76 29.60 -21.11
C ALA A 151 -2.28 29.97 -21.28
N LEU A 152 -1.35 29.06 -20.94
CA LEU A 152 0.08 29.26 -21.11
C LEU A 152 0.50 29.33 -22.59
N LEU A 153 -0.11 28.53 -23.46
CA LEU A 153 0.14 28.57 -24.91
C LEU A 153 -0.31 29.91 -25.51
N LEU A 154 -1.50 30.40 -25.13
CA LEU A 154 -2.02 31.71 -25.55
C LEU A 154 -1.10 32.85 -25.10
N GLU A 155 -0.66 32.84 -23.83
CA GLU A 155 0.27 33.84 -23.30
C GLU A 155 1.59 33.91 -24.09
N ARG A 156 2.03 32.77 -24.65
CA ARG A 156 3.27 32.65 -25.44
C ARG A 156 3.08 32.83 -26.94
N GLY A 157 1.85 33.14 -27.39
CA GLY A 157 1.53 33.36 -28.80
C GLY A 157 1.29 32.09 -29.63
N PHE A 158 1.29 30.90 -29.01
CA PHE A 158 0.96 29.62 -29.67
C PHE A 158 -0.56 29.42 -29.79
N THR A 159 -1.21 30.34 -30.52
CA THR A 159 -2.68 30.44 -30.58
C THR A 159 -3.32 29.24 -31.27
N GLU A 160 -2.74 28.76 -32.37
CA GLU A 160 -3.25 27.60 -33.10
C GLU A 160 -3.29 26.35 -32.21
N GLN A 161 -2.18 26.04 -31.53
CA GLN A 161 -2.06 24.89 -30.64
C GLN A 161 -3.01 24.99 -29.44
N ALA A 162 -3.24 26.20 -28.92
CA ALA A 162 -4.19 26.42 -27.84
C ALA A 162 -5.64 26.21 -28.31
N LEU A 163 -6.01 26.72 -29.49
CA LEU A 163 -7.35 26.56 -30.05
C LEU A 163 -7.64 25.10 -30.43
N ASP A 164 -6.68 24.38 -31.01
CA ASP A 164 -6.78 22.96 -31.30
C ASP A 164 -7.00 22.14 -30.02
N LEU A 165 -6.24 22.47 -28.96
CA LEU A 165 -6.42 21.84 -27.65
C LEU A 165 -7.83 22.09 -27.08
N VAL A 166 -8.31 23.34 -27.14
CA VAL A 166 -9.65 23.69 -26.66
C VAL A 166 -10.72 22.97 -27.48
N ALA A 167 -10.56 22.85 -28.80
CA ALA A 167 -11.48 22.13 -29.66
C ALA A 167 -11.56 20.63 -29.29
N GLU A 168 -10.42 20.01 -28.98
CA GLU A 168 -10.33 18.60 -28.57
C GLU A 168 -11.03 18.35 -27.22
N VAL A 169 -10.90 19.25 -26.24
CA VAL A 169 -11.51 19.08 -24.91
C VAL A 169 -12.96 19.58 -24.81
N ARG A 170 -13.40 20.45 -25.74
CA ARG A 170 -14.73 21.07 -25.73
C ARG A 170 -15.89 20.09 -25.56
N PRO A 171 -15.94 18.92 -26.24
CA PRO A 171 -17.07 17.99 -26.11
C PRO A 171 -17.33 17.50 -24.69
N LEU A 172 -16.33 17.55 -23.81
CA LEU A 172 -16.41 17.05 -22.44
C LEU A 172 -16.43 18.16 -21.38
N MET A 173 -16.41 19.44 -21.75
CA MET A 173 -16.39 20.58 -20.81
C MET A 173 -17.64 20.67 -19.93
N HIS A 174 -18.76 20.14 -20.39
CA HIS A 174 -20.01 20.11 -19.62
C HIS A 174 -19.97 19.15 -18.42
N ARG A 175 -18.99 18.25 -18.38
CA ARG A 175 -18.93 17.11 -17.46
C ARG A 175 -17.62 17.04 -16.68
N LEU A 176 -16.48 17.22 -17.36
CA LEU A 176 -15.15 17.09 -16.75
C LEU A 176 -14.62 18.42 -16.24
N ARG A 177 -13.87 18.38 -15.13
CA ARG A 177 -13.03 19.48 -14.68
C ARG A 177 -11.74 19.53 -15.51
N PHE A 178 -11.48 20.65 -16.19
CA PHE A 178 -10.25 20.89 -16.95
C PHE A 178 -9.34 21.96 -16.36
N THR A 179 -9.65 22.41 -15.14
CA THR A 179 -8.86 23.37 -14.37
C THR A 179 -8.19 22.71 -13.17
N PRO A 180 -7.01 23.18 -12.75
CA PRO A 180 -6.39 22.73 -11.51
C PRO A 180 -7.23 23.17 -10.31
N ARG A 181 -6.99 22.55 -9.16
CA ARG A 181 -7.48 23.06 -7.89
C ARG A 181 -6.60 24.22 -7.45
N PHE A 182 -7.19 25.30 -6.95
CA PHE A 182 -6.45 26.40 -6.36
C PHE A 182 -6.15 26.10 -4.90
N GLU A 183 -4.90 26.32 -4.50
CA GLU A 183 -4.42 26.01 -3.15
C GLU A 183 -3.85 27.28 -2.49
N PRO A 184 -4.10 27.53 -1.20
CA PRO A 184 -3.69 28.76 -0.54
C PRO A 184 -2.17 28.84 -0.32
N VAL A 185 -1.49 27.69 -0.23
CA VAL A 185 -0.05 27.60 0.05
C VAL A 185 0.68 27.17 -1.21
N PRO A 186 1.72 27.90 -1.64
CA PRO A 186 2.50 27.52 -2.81
C PRO A 186 3.34 26.28 -2.53
N ARG A 187 3.51 25.45 -3.55
CA ARG A 187 4.33 24.24 -3.44
C ARG A 187 5.83 24.59 -3.40
N PRO A 188 6.62 24.05 -2.45
CA PRO A 188 8.08 24.15 -2.50
C PRO A 188 8.65 23.31 -3.65
N THR A 189 9.61 23.89 -4.38
CA THR A 189 10.42 23.18 -5.39
C THR A 189 11.74 22.72 -4.76
N GLY A 190 12.08 21.44 -4.92
CA GLY A 190 13.32 20.86 -4.38
C GLY A 190 13.73 19.57 -5.10
N VAL A 191 14.96 19.10 -4.86
CA VAL A 191 15.56 17.91 -5.52
C VAL A 191 15.24 16.61 -4.76
N ALA A 192 14.85 16.70 -3.50
CA ALA A 192 14.44 15.57 -2.68
C ALA A 192 13.10 14.98 -3.16
N VAL A 193 12.85 13.73 -2.79
CA VAL A 193 11.59 13.03 -3.04
C VAL A 193 10.96 12.61 -1.72
N ARG A 194 9.65 12.30 -1.75
CA ARG A 194 8.91 11.78 -0.59
C ARG A 194 8.01 10.63 -0.99
N LEU A 195 7.65 9.77 -0.05
CA LEU A 195 6.72 8.68 -0.33
C LEU A 195 5.27 9.18 -0.31
N GLU A 196 4.89 9.93 0.72
CA GLU A 196 3.54 10.50 0.87
C GLU A 196 3.60 12.00 1.15
N PRO A 197 2.59 12.77 0.73
CA PRO A 197 2.47 14.16 1.11
C PRO A 197 2.10 14.30 2.60
N VAL A 198 2.52 15.41 3.22
CA VAL A 198 2.25 15.74 4.63
C VAL A 198 0.77 15.57 5.01
N GLY A 199 -0.14 16.02 4.14
CA GLY A 199 -1.58 15.97 4.38
C GLY A 199 -2.11 14.55 4.50
N GLU A 200 -1.60 13.61 3.70
CA GLU A 200 -1.97 12.18 3.80
C GLU A 200 -1.45 11.55 5.08
N VAL A 201 -0.21 11.85 5.47
CA VAL A 201 0.39 11.36 6.72
C VAL A 201 -0.35 11.94 7.94
N ALA A 202 -0.65 13.24 7.94
CA ALA A 202 -1.43 13.89 9.00
C ALA A 202 -2.83 13.28 9.10
N ALA A 203 -3.52 13.04 7.97
CA ALA A 203 -4.81 12.38 7.95
C ALA A 203 -4.75 10.92 8.44
N SER A 204 -3.65 10.20 8.18
CA SER A 204 -3.41 8.84 8.70
C SER A 204 -3.18 8.85 10.22
N LEU A 205 -2.44 9.83 10.75
CA LEU A 205 -2.22 10.01 12.18
C LEU A 205 -3.52 10.38 12.91
N ARG A 206 -4.33 11.28 12.36
CA ARG A 206 -5.67 11.62 12.90
C ARG A 206 -6.65 10.46 12.90
N ARG A 207 -6.39 9.40 12.12
CA ARG A 207 -7.19 8.16 12.10
C ARG A 207 -6.75 7.14 13.16
N VAL A 208 -5.66 7.37 13.88
CA VAL A 208 -5.28 6.52 15.01
C VAL A 208 -6.38 6.63 16.10
N ARG A 209 -6.85 5.48 16.58
CA ARG A 209 -7.91 5.36 17.59
C ARG A 209 -7.39 4.58 18.78
N VAL A 210 -8.00 4.83 19.94
CA VAL A 210 -7.80 4.00 21.12
C VAL A 210 -8.58 2.70 20.92
N PRO A 211 -7.95 1.51 21.02
CA PRO A 211 -8.68 0.25 20.95
C PRO A 211 -9.80 0.19 22.00
N GLU A 212 -10.97 -0.34 21.65
CA GLU A 212 -12.13 -0.36 22.54
C GLU A 212 -11.85 -1.05 23.89
N GLN A 213 -11.08 -2.14 23.87
CA GLN A 213 -10.67 -2.84 25.09
C GLN A 213 -9.84 -1.95 26.01
N LEU A 214 -8.94 -1.13 25.44
CA LEU A 214 -8.12 -0.18 26.18
C LEU A 214 -8.96 0.99 26.71
N ALA A 215 -9.91 1.48 25.92
CA ALA A 215 -10.86 2.51 26.33
C ALA A 215 -11.71 2.02 27.52
N ALA A 216 -12.29 0.83 27.43
CA ALA A 216 -13.08 0.22 28.50
C ALA A 216 -12.25 -0.08 29.76
N MET A 217 -10.98 -0.48 29.60
CA MET A 217 -10.05 -0.66 30.72
C MET A 217 -9.83 0.68 31.44
N ARG A 218 -9.48 1.75 30.71
CA ARG A 218 -9.24 3.07 31.28
C ARG A 218 -10.45 3.59 32.02
N GLU A 219 -11.64 3.46 31.42
CA GLU A 219 -12.91 3.83 32.05
C GLU A 219 -13.16 3.03 33.35
N THR A 220 -12.90 1.72 33.33
CA THR A 220 -13.03 0.88 34.52
C THR A 220 -12.11 1.32 35.64
N LEU A 221 -10.86 1.68 35.32
CA LEU A 221 -9.87 2.11 36.30
C LEU A 221 -10.14 3.52 36.84
N GLU A 222 -10.61 4.44 36.00
CA GLU A 222 -10.83 5.85 36.32
C GLU A 222 -12.16 6.11 37.04
N VAL A 223 -13.24 5.44 36.62
CA VAL A 223 -14.61 5.74 37.08
C VAL A 223 -15.16 4.61 37.93
N TRP A 224 -15.24 3.40 37.38
CA TRP A 224 -16.00 2.31 38.00
C TRP A 224 -15.32 1.72 39.24
N ASN A 225 -14.01 1.61 39.23
CA ASN A 225 -13.23 1.09 40.35
C ASN A 225 -13.27 2.02 41.58
N PRO A 226 -13.01 3.34 41.47
CA PRO A 226 -13.17 4.27 42.59
C PRO A 226 -14.61 4.31 43.13
N LEU A 227 -15.62 4.30 42.26
CA LEU A 227 -17.03 4.23 42.70
C LEU A 227 -17.32 2.94 43.46
N TYR A 228 -16.77 1.80 43.01
CA TYR A 228 -16.93 0.53 43.71
C TYR A 228 -16.25 0.55 45.09
N ASP A 229 -15.07 1.13 45.21
CA ASP A 229 -14.38 1.24 46.50
C ASP A 229 -15.16 2.08 47.50
N ARG A 230 -15.75 3.20 47.04
CA ARG A 230 -16.63 4.03 47.87
C ARG A 230 -17.90 3.30 48.30
N LEU A 231 -18.48 2.48 47.40
CA LEU A 231 -19.63 1.64 47.74
C LEU A 231 -19.28 0.60 48.81
N VAL A 232 -18.12 -0.04 48.68
CA VAL A 232 -17.61 -1.00 49.66
C VAL A 232 -17.32 -0.31 50.99
N ALA A 233 -16.72 0.88 50.98
CA ALA A 233 -16.48 1.67 52.19
C ALA A 233 -17.77 2.01 52.93
N LEU A 234 -18.80 2.44 52.19
CA LEU A 234 -20.12 2.73 52.73
C LEU A 234 -20.71 1.49 53.43
N TRP A 235 -20.67 0.33 52.79
CA TRP A 235 -21.15 -0.92 53.40
C TRP A 235 -20.29 -1.40 54.57
N CYS A 236 -18.97 -1.26 54.51
CA CYS A 236 -18.06 -1.57 55.62
C CYS A 236 -18.38 -0.75 56.88
N SER A 237 -18.85 0.50 56.72
CA SER A 237 -19.26 1.34 57.87
C SER A 237 -20.47 0.79 58.64
N THR A 238 -21.24 -0.12 58.05
CA THR A 238 -22.40 -0.77 58.69
C THR A 238 -22.06 -2.04 59.45
N VAL A 239 -20.81 -2.50 59.36
CA VAL A 239 -20.32 -3.68 60.07
C VAL A 239 -19.99 -3.31 61.51
N ASP A 240 -20.40 -4.17 62.43
CA ASP A 240 -19.95 -4.12 63.82
C ASP A 240 -18.86 -5.19 64.06
N GLY A 241 -17.76 -4.80 64.71
CA GLY A 241 -16.56 -5.63 64.87
C GLY A 241 -15.65 -5.70 63.62
N ASP A 242 -14.85 -6.77 63.54
CA ASP A 242 -13.88 -6.98 62.45
C ASP A 242 -14.56 -7.08 61.07
N LEU A 243 -13.92 -6.53 60.04
CA LEU A 243 -14.49 -6.60 58.68
C LEU A 243 -14.59 -8.05 58.18
N PRO A 244 -15.63 -8.39 57.39
CA PRO A 244 -15.72 -9.69 56.75
C PRO A 244 -14.50 -9.92 55.86
N HIS A 245 -13.89 -11.10 55.98
CA HIS A 245 -12.76 -11.52 55.16
C HIS A 245 -12.83 -13.04 54.93
N LEU A 246 -12.12 -13.48 53.89
CA LEU A 246 -11.83 -14.88 53.62
C LEU A 246 -10.48 -15.26 54.20
N ASP A 247 -10.42 -16.41 54.87
CA ASP A 247 -9.17 -17.02 55.33
C ASP A 247 -8.46 -17.82 54.23
N GLU A 248 -7.36 -18.50 54.58
CA GLU A 248 -6.53 -19.29 53.65
C GLU A 248 -7.29 -20.47 53.03
N GLN A 249 -8.35 -20.97 53.69
CA GLN A 249 -9.21 -22.03 53.18
C GLN A 249 -10.41 -21.49 52.36
N GLY A 250 -10.59 -20.16 52.31
CA GLY A 250 -11.68 -19.49 51.60
C GLY A 250 -13.01 -19.47 52.37
N GLU A 251 -12.97 -19.79 53.67
CA GLU A 251 -14.12 -19.70 54.57
C GLU A 251 -14.37 -18.26 55.00
N LEU A 252 -15.63 -17.94 55.30
CA LEU A 252 -16.09 -16.57 55.56
C LEU A 252 -16.03 -16.25 57.06
N SER A 253 -15.09 -15.39 57.45
CA SER A 253 -14.85 -14.93 58.81
C SER A 253 -15.12 -13.42 58.99
N GLY A 254 -15.22 -12.93 60.23
CA GLY A 254 -15.48 -11.52 60.57
C GLY A 254 -16.96 -11.17 60.81
N GLY A 255 -17.24 -9.89 61.07
CA GLY A 255 -18.52 -9.34 61.49
C GLY A 255 -19.65 -9.41 60.46
N TRP A 256 -20.85 -8.98 60.86
CA TRP A 256 -22.03 -8.91 59.99
C TRP A 256 -22.31 -7.45 59.59
N PRO A 257 -22.57 -7.16 58.29
CA PRO A 257 -23.03 -5.84 57.86
C PRO A 257 -24.46 -5.56 58.36
N CYS A 258 -24.89 -4.30 58.28
CA CYS A 258 -26.21 -3.84 58.76
C CYS A 258 -26.43 -4.00 60.28
N ARG A 259 -25.36 -3.95 61.08
CA ARG A 259 -25.42 -4.04 62.56
C ARG A 259 -25.29 -2.68 63.24
N ARG A 260 -24.60 -1.74 62.59
CA ARG A 260 -24.55 -0.33 62.97
C ARG A 260 -24.95 0.53 61.77
N TRP A 261 -25.43 1.74 62.04
CA TRP A 261 -25.76 2.73 61.03
C TRP A 261 -25.06 4.04 61.39
N PRO A 262 -24.18 4.58 60.53
CA PRO A 262 -23.59 5.90 60.74
C PRO A 262 -24.64 7.00 60.71
N ASP A 263 -24.44 8.06 61.51
CA ASP A 263 -25.36 9.20 61.57
C ASP A 263 -25.49 9.94 60.22
N ASP A 264 -24.48 9.86 59.37
CA ASP A 264 -24.44 10.47 58.03
C ASP A 264 -24.88 9.53 56.90
N TRP A 265 -25.39 8.33 57.22
CA TRP A 265 -25.73 7.29 56.23
C TRP A 265 -26.61 7.81 55.08
N ALA A 266 -27.70 8.52 55.41
CA ALA A 266 -28.64 9.01 54.41
C ALA A 266 -27.97 10.00 53.43
N HIS A 267 -27.06 10.84 53.93
CA HIS A 267 -26.31 11.78 53.12
C HIS A 267 -25.25 11.08 52.25
N ALA A 268 -24.45 10.19 52.84
CA ALA A 268 -23.41 9.43 52.14
C ALA A 268 -23.99 8.51 51.04
N ARG A 269 -25.15 7.88 51.31
CA ARG A 269 -25.92 7.11 50.33
C ARG A 269 -26.38 7.98 49.16
N THR A 270 -27.01 9.11 49.44
CA THR A 270 -27.54 10.01 48.41
C THR A 270 -26.42 10.51 47.50
N ARG A 271 -25.31 10.97 48.09
CA ARG A 271 -24.12 11.39 47.35
C ARG A 271 -23.57 10.28 46.44
N TRP A 272 -23.47 9.04 46.92
CA TRP A 272 -22.98 7.94 46.08
C TRP A 272 -23.94 7.64 44.93
N LEU A 273 -25.25 7.67 45.16
CA LEU A 273 -26.27 7.44 44.13
C LEU A 273 -26.24 8.54 43.06
N ASP A 274 -26.06 9.80 43.45
CA ASP A 274 -25.92 10.93 42.53
C ASP A 274 -24.65 10.81 41.68
N ASP A 275 -23.51 10.49 42.30
CA ASP A 275 -22.24 10.28 41.59
C ASP A 275 -22.33 9.09 40.61
N TYR A 276 -23.04 8.03 40.99
CA TYR A 276 -23.30 6.89 40.10
C TYR A 276 -24.21 7.29 38.93
N ALA A 277 -25.28 8.05 39.19
CA ALA A 277 -26.19 8.52 38.14
C ALA A 277 -25.50 9.49 37.17
N GLN A 278 -24.64 10.37 37.69
CA GLN A 278 -23.74 11.22 36.91
C GLN A 278 -22.84 10.38 36.00
N ALA A 279 -22.10 9.41 36.58
CA ALA A 279 -21.22 8.53 35.83
C ALA A 279 -21.97 7.75 34.73
N CYS A 280 -23.20 7.29 35.00
CA CYS A 280 -24.03 6.62 34.00
C CYS A 280 -24.55 7.51 32.87
N ARG A 281 -24.76 8.81 33.12
CA ARG A 281 -25.12 9.78 32.07
C ARG A 281 -23.97 10.01 31.11
N GLU A 282 -22.75 10.02 31.63
CA GLU A 282 -21.54 10.26 30.85
C GLU A 282 -21.02 8.99 30.18
N ARG A 283 -21.14 7.82 30.84
CA ARG A 283 -20.52 6.56 30.41
C ARG A 283 -21.39 5.34 30.75
N THR A 284 -21.51 4.38 29.84
CA THR A 284 -22.31 3.17 30.08
C THR A 284 -21.52 2.16 30.90
N PRO A 285 -22.04 1.63 32.03
CA PRO A 285 -21.36 0.59 32.80
C PRO A 285 -21.00 -0.60 31.92
N SER A 286 -19.78 -1.13 32.06
CA SER A 286 -19.30 -2.26 31.26
C SER A 286 -18.80 -3.42 32.11
N GLY A 287 -18.74 -4.62 31.51
CA GLY A 287 -18.22 -5.84 32.13
C GLY A 287 -18.83 -6.16 33.49
N ARG A 288 -17.99 -6.31 34.52
CA ARG A 288 -18.46 -6.64 35.89
C ARG A 288 -19.33 -5.56 36.53
N HIS A 289 -19.28 -4.31 36.06
CA HIS A 289 -20.07 -3.21 36.61
C HIS A 289 -21.47 -3.14 35.99
N ALA A 290 -21.66 -3.76 34.82
CA ALA A 290 -22.96 -3.95 34.16
C ALA A 290 -23.66 -5.27 34.55
N HIS A 291 -22.89 -6.31 34.91
CA HIS A 291 -23.42 -7.65 35.10
C HIS A 291 -24.36 -7.75 36.33
N PRO A 292 -25.64 -8.17 36.17
CA PRO A 292 -26.62 -8.16 37.27
C PRO A 292 -26.26 -8.98 38.50
N ARG A 293 -25.44 -10.04 38.32
CA ARG A 293 -24.99 -10.91 39.43
C ARG A 293 -23.64 -10.50 40.04
N SER A 294 -23.04 -9.39 39.61
CA SER A 294 -21.76 -8.95 40.17
C SER A 294 -21.91 -8.42 41.60
N ASN A 295 -20.82 -8.42 42.35
CA ASN A 295 -20.79 -7.80 43.69
C ASN A 295 -21.18 -6.32 43.63
N PHE A 296 -20.74 -5.60 42.59
CA PHE A 296 -21.10 -4.19 42.39
C PHE A 296 -22.62 -4.00 42.25
N ALA A 297 -23.26 -4.75 41.35
CA ALA A 297 -24.69 -4.64 41.11
C ALA A 297 -25.52 -5.03 42.33
N ARG A 298 -25.10 -6.09 43.04
CA ARG A 298 -25.76 -6.57 44.27
C ARG A 298 -25.67 -5.57 45.42
N LEU A 299 -24.48 -5.02 45.68
CA LEU A 299 -24.29 -3.99 46.71
C LEU A 299 -25.08 -2.71 46.39
N ARG A 300 -25.17 -2.33 45.10
CA ARG A 300 -25.98 -1.19 44.66
C ARG A 300 -27.49 -1.44 44.85
N ALA A 301 -27.98 -2.63 44.46
CA ALA A 301 -29.38 -2.99 44.62
C ALA A 301 -29.80 -2.97 46.09
N ALA A 302 -28.96 -3.52 46.97
CA ALA A 302 -29.16 -3.41 48.41
C ALA A 302 -29.14 -1.95 48.90
N LEU A 303 -28.27 -1.11 48.33
CA LEU A 303 -28.15 0.30 48.76
C LEU A 303 -29.41 1.08 48.41
N LEU A 304 -30.02 0.80 47.25
CA LEU A 304 -31.30 1.37 46.85
C LEU A 304 -32.42 0.99 47.83
N ALA A 305 -32.44 -0.26 48.30
CA ALA A 305 -33.44 -0.78 49.24
C ALA A 305 -33.27 -0.27 50.69
N CYS A 306 -32.13 0.35 51.04
CA CYS A 306 -31.81 0.81 52.40
C CYS A 306 -31.75 2.34 52.54
N PRO A 307 -32.89 3.07 52.51
CA PRO A 307 -32.89 4.53 52.65
C PRO A 307 -32.49 5.00 54.05
N VAL A 308 -32.86 4.24 55.09
CA VAL A 308 -32.62 4.58 56.50
C VAL A 308 -31.94 3.43 57.23
N ASP A 309 -32.39 2.20 57.00
CA ASP A 309 -31.86 0.99 57.64
C ASP A 309 -31.98 -0.26 56.73
N SER A 310 -31.78 -1.46 57.29
CA SER A 310 -31.86 -2.75 56.60
C SER A 310 -33.21 -3.47 56.73
N THR A 311 -34.28 -2.81 57.17
CA THR A 311 -35.60 -3.45 57.37
C THR A 311 -36.17 -4.07 56.08
N ALA A 312 -35.81 -3.51 54.93
CA ALA A 312 -36.21 -4.01 53.62
C ALA A 312 -35.33 -5.16 53.08
N LEU A 313 -34.24 -5.54 53.77
CA LEU A 313 -33.34 -6.61 53.34
C LEU A 313 -33.67 -7.94 54.03
N SER A 314 -33.71 -9.01 53.25
CA SER A 314 -33.79 -10.37 53.78
C SER A 314 -32.45 -10.83 54.41
N PRO A 315 -32.47 -11.80 55.34
CA PRO A 315 -31.24 -12.38 55.91
C PRO A 315 -30.27 -12.92 54.85
N ARG A 316 -30.82 -13.41 53.72
CA ARG A 316 -30.03 -13.91 52.59
C ARG A 316 -29.29 -12.78 51.88
N GLU A 317 -29.93 -11.62 51.70
CA GLU A 317 -29.32 -10.44 51.08
C GLU A 317 -28.21 -9.86 51.95
N VAL A 318 -28.42 -9.79 53.27
CA VAL A 318 -27.37 -9.39 54.22
C VAL A 318 -26.18 -10.36 54.16
N GLY A 319 -26.43 -11.67 54.05
CA GLY A 319 -25.38 -12.67 53.84
C GLY A 319 -24.61 -12.48 52.52
N TRP A 320 -25.29 -12.08 51.45
CA TRP A 320 -24.62 -11.75 50.18
C TRP A 320 -23.76 -10.49 50.27
N ILE A 321 -24.23 -9.45 50.97
CA ILE A 321 -23.42 -8.25 51.26
C ILE A 321 -22.16 -8.66 52.02
N ARG A 322 -22.30 -9.48 53.07
CA ARG A 322 -21.16 -10.00 53.87
C ARG A 322 -20.13 -10.72 53.00
N ARG A 323 -20.57 -11.63 52.13
CA ARG A 323 -19.68 -12.34 51.20
C ARG A 323 -19.05 -11.41 50.16
N ALA A 324 -19.79 -10.43 49.65
CA ALA A 324 -19.27 -9.44 48.70
C ALA A 324 -18.16 -8.57 49.32
N LEU A 325 -18.35 -8.14 50.57
CA LEU A 325 -17.34 -7.42 51.35
C LEU A 325 -16.09 -8.28 51.59
N ALA A 326 -16.26 -9.53 52.05
CA ALA A 326 -15.14 -10.44 52.27
C ALA A 326 -14.31 -10.69 51.01
N ASN A 327 -14.96 -10.93 49.87
CA ASN A 327 -14.28 -11.12 48.59
C ASN A 327 -13.41 -9.91 48.19
N THR A 328 -13.87 -8.69 48.46
CA THR A 328 -13.11 -7.48 48.09
C THR A 328 -12.08 -7.08 49.12
N VAL A 329 -12.33 -7.31 50.42
CA VAL A 329 -11.39 -6.99 51.50
C VAL A 329 -10.20 -7.93 51.44
N SER A 330 -10.40 -9.25 51.30
CA SER A 330 -9.29 -10.20 51.20
C SER A 330 -8.48 -10.02 49.92
N ARG A 331 -9.12 -9.65 48.80
CA ARG A 331 -8.43 -9.52 47.51
C ARG A 331 -7.68 -8.20 47.33
N HIS A 332 -8.24 -7.10 47.85
CA HIS A 332 -7.76 -5.75 47.57
C HIS A 332 -7.41 -4.94 48.83
N GLY A 333 -7.48 -5.52 50.03
CA GLY A 333 -7.36 -4.82 51.31
C GLY A 333 -8.65 -4.12 51.73
N ALA A 334 -8.74 -3.75 53.01
CA ALA A 334 -9.86 -2.97 53.54
C ALA A 334 -9.91 -1.55 52.94
N PRO A 335 -11.09 -0.90 52.89
CA PRO A 335 -11.18 0.52 52.55
C PRO A 335 -10.25 1.36 53.44
N GLY A 336 -9.44 2.24 52.83
CA GLY A 336 -8.46 3.07 53.55
C GLY A 336 -7.15 2.36 53.94
N ALA A 337 -7.01 1.05 53.70
CA ALA A 337 -5.77 0.33 53.98
C ALA A 337 -4.73 0.49 52.85
N GLU A 338 -3.45 0.42 53.24
CA GLU A 338 -2.30 0.60 52.33
C GLU A 338 -2.35 -0.29 51.07
N PRO A 339 -2.69 -1.60 51.14
CA PRO A 339 -2.75 -2.44 49.93
C PRO A 339 -3.73 -1.93 48.88
N ARG A 340 -4.88 -1.37 49.30
CA ARG A 340 -5.89 -0.83 48.38
C ARG A 340 -5.43 0.50 47.78
N ALA A 341 -4.86 1.37 48.61
CA ALA A 341 -4.32 2.67 48.19
C ALA A 341 -3.19 2.48 47.17
N SER A 342 -2.24 1.59 47.47
CA SER A 342 -1.14 1.21 46.58
C SER A 342 -1.64 0.64 45.24
N LEU A 343 -2.67 -0.23 45.25
CA LEU A 343 -3.30 -0.74 44.02
C LEU A 343 -3.89 0.38 43.16
N ARG A 344 -4.60 1.34 43.76
CA ARG A 344 -5.18 2.48 43.04
C ARG A 344 -4.12 3.44 42.53
N ALA A 345 -3.07 3.69 43.29
CA ALA A 345 -1.94 4.49 42.83
C ALA A 345 -1.26 3.85 41.60
N MET A 346 -1.07 2.53 41.59
CA MET A 346 -0.55 1.81 40.40
C MET A 346 -1.46 1.93 39.18
N GLN A 347 -2.77 1.78 39.37
CA GLN A 347 -3.76 1.91 38.29
C GLN A 347 -3.83 3.32 37.75
N ALA A 348 -3.81 4.33 38.64
CA ALA A 348 -3.77 5.74 38.28
C ALA A 348 -2.52 6.07 37.45
N ARG A 349 -1.33 5.58 37.86
CA ARG A 349 -0.10 5.71 37.06
C ARG A 349 -0.23 5.08 35.68
N SER A 350 -0.87 3.91 35.59
CA SER A 350 -1.05 3.19 34.32
C SER A 350 -1.96 3.92 33.34
N ILE A 351 -3.00 4.61 33.83
CA ILE A 351 -3.90 5.41 32.97
C ILE A 351 -3.42 6.85 32.76
N ALA A 352 -2.51 7.36 33.60
CA ALA A 352 -1.92 8.70 33.41
C ALA A 352 -1.04 8.78 32.15
N ALA A 353 -0.52 7.65 31.67
CA ALA A 353 0.20 7.59 30.41
C ALA A 353 -0.71 8.04 29.24
N PRO A 354 -0.21 8.92 28.34
CA PRO A 354 -0.98 9.38 27.19
C PRO A 354 -1.24 8.23 26.23
N THR A 355 -2.39 8.26 25.57
CA THR A 355 -2.71 7.26 24.55
C THR A 355 -1.94 7.55 23.26
N HIS A 356 -1.64 6.50 22.48
CA HIS A 356 -1.05 6.70 21.16
C HIS A 356 -1.93 7.55 20.22
N ALA A 357 -3.26 7.55 20.41
CA ALA A 357 -4.16 8.42 19.67
C ALA A 357 -3.95 9.90 20.03
N ALA A 358 -3.74 10.23 21.32
CA ALA A 358 -3.42 11.59 21.75
C ALA A 358 -2.06 12.04 21.21
N VAL A 359 -1.04 11.18 21.28
CA VAL A 359 0.29 11.46 20.72
C VAL A 359 0.22 11.64 19.20
N ALA A 360 -0.54 10.80 18.48
CA ALA A 360 -0.74 10.93 17.04
C ALA A 360 -1.44 12.25 16.65
N GLY A 361 -2.41 12.70 17.46
CA GLY A 361 -3.06 13.99 17.29
C GLY A 361 -2.09 15.17 17.42
N LEU A 362 -1.21 15.12 18.42
CA LEU A 362 -0.12 16.10 18.57
C LEU A 362 0.83 16.10 17.36
N VAL A 363 1.31 14.93 16.93
CA VAL A 363 2.21 14.82 15.77
C VAL A 363 1.53 15.33 14.49
N ALA A 364 0.23 15.07 14.30
CA ALA A 364 -0.53 15.63 13.19
C ALA A 364 -0.59 17.16 13.23
N ALA A 365 -0.78 17.75 14.42
CA ALA A 365 -0.77 19.21 14.58
C ALA A 365 0.61 19.83 14.30
N ARG A 366 1.71 19.13 14.61
CA ARG A 366 3.06 19.56 14.21
C ARG A 366 3.24 19.54 12.69
N LEU A 367 2.66 18.55 12.01
CA LEU A 367 2.68 18.42 10.55
C LEU A 367 1.87 19.52 9.84
N ASP A 368 0.81 20.05 10.45
CA ASP A 368 0.00 21.13 9.88
C ASP A 368 0.78 22.45 9.66
N ARG A 369 1.99 22.56 10.22
CA ARG A 369 2.91 23.68 9.98
C ARG A 369 3.59 23.61 8.60
N TYR A 370 3.47 22.49 7.88
CA TYR A 370 4.08 22.25 6.57
C TYR A 370 3.02 22.21 5.47
N PRO A 371 3.38 22.53 4.21
CA PRO A 371 2.46 22.44 3.08
C PRO A 371 1.88 21.03 2.93
N ALA A 372 0.55 20.91 2.84
CA ALA A 372 -0.13 19.61 2.83
C ALA A 372 0.34 18.70 1.69
N ASP A 373 0.63 19.25 0.51
CA ASP A 373 1.11 18.46 -0.63
C ASP A 373 2.65 18.31 -0.67
N GLY A 374 3.37 18.99 0.21
CA GLY A 374 4.83 18.92 0.34
C GLY A 374 5.29 17.74 1.18
N GLY A 375 6.59 17.70 1.46
CA GLY A 375 7.17 16.84 2.49
C GLY A 375 7.79 17.65 3.62
N VAL A 376 8.43 16.94 4.56
CA VAL A 376 9.13 17.53 5.69
C VAL A 376 10.64 17.47 5.45
N PRO A 377 11.38 18.58 5.60
CA PRO A 377 12.82 18.61 5.34
C PRO A 377 13.63 17.90 6.43
N SER A 378 13.09 17.83 7.65
CA SER A 378 13.69 17.12 8.78
C SER A 378 12.61 16.46 9.64
N LEU A 379 12.92 15.28 10.16
CA LEU A 379 12.04 14.53 11.04
C LEU A 379 12.12 15.01 12.49
N GLU A 380 13.30 15.48 12.92
CA GLU A 380 13.59 15.81 14.31
C GLU A 380 12.59 16.79 14.94
N PRO A 381 12.20 17.92 14.30
CA PRO A 381 11.25 18.86 14.91
C PRO A 381 9.86 18.25 15.15
N ILE A 382 9.51 17.19 14.42
CA ILE A 382 8.20 16.55 14.45
C ILE A 382 8.22 15.36 15.41
N THR A 383 9.32 14.60 15.45
CA THR A 383 9.49 13.40 16.26
C THR A 383 10.17 13.63 17.60
N ALA A 384 10.60 14.87 17.90
CA ALA A 384 11.13 15.25 19.20
C ALA A 384 10.12 15.00 20.33
N ALA A 385 10.63 14.82 21.56
CA ALA A 385 9.79 14.69 22.74
C ALA A 385 8.83 15.89 22.89
N VAL A 386 7.72 15.69 23.59
CA VAL A 386 6.72 16.75 23.82
C VAL A 386 7.35 17.91 24.60
N SER A 387 7.24 19.12 24.06
CA SER A 387 7.80 20.36 24.63
C SER A 387 6.74 21.19 25.36
N GLU A 388 7.14 22.29 26.00
CA GLU A 388 6.19 23.22 26.65
C GLU A 388 5.24 23.89 25.63
N GLU A 389 5.68 24.11 24.39
CA GLU A 389 4.84 24.67 23.32
C GLU A 389 3.68 23.75 22.93
N ASP A 390 3.84 22.45 23.18
CA ASP A 390 2.84 21.42 22.88
C ASP A 390 1.84 21.23 24.05
N ALA A 391 2.03 21.91 25.18
CA ALA A 391 1.25 21.68 26.42
C ALA A 391 -0.27 21.83 26.22
N ALA A 392 -0.71 22.62 25.24
CA ALA A 392 -2.11 22.80 24.88
C ALA A 392 -2.80 21.51 24.38
N THR A 393 -2.04 20.48 23.99
CA THR A 393 -2.61 19.22 23.46
C THR A 393 -2.94 18.19 24.54
N GLY A 394 -2.70 18.49 25.82
CA GLY A 394 -3.01 17.60 26.95
C GLY A 394 -2.11 16.36 27.05
N VAL A 395 -1.02 16.30 26.29
CA VAL A 395 0.01 15.26 26.39
C VAL A 395 1.12 15.75 27.33
N PRO A 396 1.57 14.96 28.32
CA PRO A 396 2.60 15.40 29.26
C PRO A 396 3.93 15.77 28.56
N VAL A 397 4.54 16.88 28.98
CA VAL A 397 5.88 17.31 28.54
C VAL A 397 6.91 16.22 28.84
N GLY A 398 7.87 16.03 27.93
CA GLY A 398 8.88 14.97 28.00
C GLY A 398 8.42 13.60 27.49
N THR A 399 7.15 13.45 27.08
CA THR A 399 6.67 12.20 26.46
C THR A 399 7.44 11.96 25.15
N ALA A 400 8.08 10.81 25.01
CA ALA A 400 8.73 10.40 23.76
C ALA A 400 7.71 9.98 22.70
N ILE A 401 7.99 10.29 21.43
CA ILE A 401 7.14 9.85 20.31
C ILE A 401 7.42 8.37 20.02
N PRO A 402 6.40 7.49 20.02
CA PRO A 402 6.56 6.08 19.67
C PRO A 402 7.15 5.89 18.27
N GLU A 403 8.05 4.91 18.11
CA GLU A 403 8.77 4.63 16.85
C GLU A 403 7.82 4.42 15.67
N HIS A 404 6.75 3.63 15.83
CA HIS A 404 5.77 3.41 14.76
C HIS A 404 5.03 4.69 14.31
N LEU A 405 4.93 5.72 15.16
CA LEU A 405 4.41 7.03 14.76
C LEU A 405 5.49 7.85 14.06
N ALA A 406 6.74 7.77 14.52
CA ALA A 406 7.88 8.37 13.82
C ALA A 406 8.08 7.77 12.42
N ASP A 407 7.90 6.47 12.25
CA ASP A 407 7.96 5.80 10.94
C ASP A 407 6.81 6.22 10.01
N LYS A 408 5.63 6.53 10.57
CA LYS A 408 4.56 7.17 9.78
C LYS A 408 4.97 8.55 9.29
N VAL A 409 5.60 9.37 10.16
CA VAL A 409 6.13 10.70 9.78
C VAL A 409 7.23 10.57 8.72
N ALA A 410 8.10 9.56 8.82
CA ALA A 410 9.19 9.31 7.87
C ALA A 410 8.71 9.14 6.42
N ARG A 411 7.46 8.75 6.19
CA ARG A 411 6.87 8.67 4.83
C ARG A 411 6.75 10.02 4.15
N ALA A 412 6.62 11.11 4.92
CA ALA A 412 6.61 12.48 4.41
C ALA A 412 8.01 13.10 4.32
N TRP A 413 9.07 12.40 4.71
CA TRP A 413 10.43 12.93 4.69
C TRP A 413 10.89 13.22 3.26
N GLU A 414 11.41 14.43 3.04
CA GLU A 414 12.09 14.78 1.80
C GLU A 414 13.57 14.43 1.89
N ALA A 415 13.96 13.36 1.20
CA ALA A 415 15.35 12.91 1.12
C ALA A 415 15.71 12.35 -0.26
N PRO A 416 17.00 12.13 -0.57
CA PRO A 416 17.44 11.29 -1.68
C PRO A 416 16.81 9.89 -1.64
N VAL A 417 16.62 9.26 -2.79
CA VAL A 417 15.90 7.97 -2.90
C VAL A 417 16.62 6.86 -2.14
N ASP A 418 17.95 6.84 -2.20
CA ASP A 418 18.83 5.90 -1.51
C ASP A 418 18.75 6.04 0.02
N GLU A 419 18.65 7.27 0.54
CA GLU A 419 18.41 7.52 1.97
C GLU A 419 17.03 7.01 2.42
N LEU A 420 16.00 7.19 1.60
CA LEU A 420 14.66 6.65 1.89
C LEU A 420 14.64 5.11 1.88
N VAL A 421 15.44 4.47 1.04
CA VAL A 421 15.64 3.00 1.07
C VAL A 421 16.38 2.60 2.35
N HIS A 422 17.49 3.27 2.66
CA HIS A 422 18.30 2.98 3.85
C HIS A 422 17.51 3.11 5.16
N ARG A 423 16.66 4.13 5.26
CA ARG A 423 15.78 4.36 6.42
C ARG A 423 14.58 3.41 6.50
N GLY A 424 14.36 2.58 5.48
CA GLY A 424 13.24 1.63 5.41
C GLY A 424 11.89 2.27 5.05
N VAL A 425 11.90 3.47 4.47
CA VAL A 425 10.68 4.12 3.94
C VAL A 425 10.29 3.49 2.60
N ILE A 426 11.29 3.26 1.73
CA ILE A 426 11.11 2.52 0.48
C ILE A 426 11.51 1.06 0.71
N THR A 427 10.51 0.19 0.88
CA THR A 427 10.71 -1.22 1.29
C THR A 427 10.63 -2.22 0.14
N SER A 428 10.29 -1.79 -1.08
CA SER A 428 10.19 -2.67 -2.24
C SER A 428 10.30 -1.90 -3.56
N GLY A 429 10.51 -2.62 -4.66
CA GLY A 429 10.48 -2.06 -6.02
C GLY A 429 9.14 -1.41 -6.38
N GLU A 430 8.02 -1.88 -5.81
CA GLU A 430 6.70 -1.28 -6.02
C GLU A 430 6.58 0.09 -5.34
N VAL A 431 7.14 0.21 -4.13
CA VAL A 431 7.22 1.50 -3.42
C VAL A 431 8.19 2.43 -4.13
N LEU A 432 9.33 1.92 -4.61
CA LEU A 432 10.28 2.69 -5.42
C LEU A 432 9.61 3.26 -6.68
N ALA A 433 8.77 2.48 -7.36
CA ALA A 433 8.02 2.93 -8.54
C ALA A 433 6.98 4.02 -8.24
N GLN A 434 6.54 4.19 -6.99
CA GLN A 434 5.66 5.31 -6.59
C GLN A 434 6.44 6.62 -6.43
N VAL A 435 7.73 6.53 -6.09
CA VAL A 435 8.59 7.68 -5.79
C VAL A 435 9.33 8.17 -7.03
N LEU A 436 9.89 7.27 -7.84
CA LEU A 436 10.67 7.60 -9.04
C LEU A 436 9.98 8.56 -10.04
N PRO A 437 8.65 8.53 -10.24
CA PRO A 437 7.96 9.50 -11.07
C PRO A 437 8.23 10.96 -10.70
N GLN A 438 8.55 11.28 -9.45
CA GLN A 438 8.91 12.63 -9.02
C GLN A 438 10.25 13.09 -9.62
N LEU A 439 11.20 12.18 -9.81
CA LEU A 439 12.47 12.46 -10.49
C LEU A 439 12.27 12.54 -12.00
N THR A 440 11.58 11.56 -12.58
CA THR A 440 11.35 11.54 -14.03
C THR A 440 10.52 12.73 -14.49
N ALA A 441 9.54 13.18 -13.71
CA ALA A 441 8.77 14.40 -13.96
C ALA A 441 9.70 15.60 -14.16
N ARG A 442 10.65 15.81 -13.24
CA ARG A 442 11.62 16.91 -13.27
C ARG A 442 12.52 16.83 -14.49
N PHE A 443 13.07 15.66 -14.81
CA PHE A 443 13.90 15.49 -16.01
C PHE A 443 13.12 15.70 -17.30
N ALA A 444 11.87 15.22 -17.34
CA ALA A 444 11.00 15.41 -18.48
C ALA A 444 10.56 16.87 -18.66
N ALA A 445 10.43 17.62 -17.55
CA ALA A 445 10.11 19.03 -17.50
C ALA A 445 11.31 19.94 -17.79
N ALA A 446 12.54 19.50 -17.51
CA ALA A 446 13.77 20.27 -17.73
C ALA A 446 14.01 20.69 -19.20
N GLY A 447 13.25 20.14 -20.15
CA GLY A 447 13.24 20.63 -21.54
C GLY A 447 12.29 21.81 -21.80
N LEU A 448 11.65 22.34 -20.77
CA LEU A 448 10.80 23.51 -20.81
C LEU A 448 11.54 24.62 -20.06
N ASP A 449 12.01 25.62 -20.80
CA ASP A 449 12.85 26.68 -20.23
C ASP A 449 12.07 27.58 -19.25
N ASP A 450 10.74 27.59 -19.38
CA ASP A 450 9.85 28.34 -18.52
C ASP A 450 9.51 27.56 -17.23
N PRO A 451 9.82 28.11 -16.04
CA PRO A 451 9.60 27.41 -14.77
C PRO A 451 8.11 27.18 -14.44
N VAL A 452 7.21 28.06 -14.89
CA VAL A 452 5.76 27.89 -14.67
C VAL A 452 5.25 26.73 -15.50
N LEU A 453 5.68 26.66 -16.76
CA LEU A 453 5.30 25.58 -17.66
C LEU A 453 5.91 24.24 -17.22
N ALA A 454 7.17 24.25 -16.77
CA ALA A 454 7.81 23.08 -16.17
C ALA A 454 7.02 22.59 -14.95
N GLY A 455 6.59 23.49 -14.06
CA GLY A 455 5.77 23.14 -12.90
C GLY A 455 4.44 22.47 -13.25
N VAL A 456 3.70 22.99 -14.24
CA VAL A 456 2.46 22.37 -14.74
C VAL A 456 2.74 20.99 -15.33
N TYR A 457 3.81 20.87 -16.12
CA TYR A 457 4.21 19.60 -16.72
C TYR A 457 4.55 18.55 -15.65
N GLU A 458 5.34 18.91 -14.62
CA GLU A 458 5.73 17.99 -13.54
C GLU A 458 4.53 17.45 -12.77
N GLN A 459 3.59 18.34 -12.41
CA GLN A 459 2.36 17.95 -11.72
C GLN A 459 1.48 17.07 -12.60
N THR A 460 1.36 17.39 -13.88
CA THR A 460 0.60 16.59 -14.86
C THR A 460 1.21 15.18 -15.00
N TYR A 461 2.53 15.07 -15.08
CA TYR A 461 3.24 13.77 -15.14
C TYR A 461 2.99 12.94 -13.88
N THR A 462 3.09 13.58 -12.71
CA THR A 462 2.84 12.94 -11.42
C THR A 462 1.39 12.44 -11.31
N ALA A 463 0.41 13.28 -11.65
CA ALA A 463 -1.01 12.91 -11.68
C ALA A 463 -1.28 11.75 -12.64
N PHE A 464 -0.69 11.78 -13.84
CA PHE A 464 -0.81 10.71 -14.82
C PHE A 464 -0.27 9.37 -14.31
N ARG A 465 0.85 9.36 -13.58
CA ARG A 465 1.48 8.15 -13.04
C ARG A 465 0.74 7.54 -11.86
N ARG A 466 -0.04 8.34 -11.12
CA ARG A 466 -0.93 7.85 -10.04
C ARG A 466 -2.16 7.10 -10.56
N ARG A 467 -2.46 7.20 -11.86
CA ARG A 467 -3.62 6.53 -12.46
C ARG A 467 -3.46 5.02 -12.42
N ARG A 468 -4.57 4.35 -12.13
CA ARG A 468 -4.64 2.89 -12.21
C ARG A 468 -4.66 2.45 -13.66
N SER A 469 -3.92 1.40 -13.97
CA SER A 469 -3.90 0.80 -15.31
C SER A 469 -5.16 -0.02 -15.56
N LEU A 470 -5.66 0.03 -16.79
CA LEU A 470 -6.77 -0.81 -17.25
C LEU A 470 -6.34 -2.28 -17.43
N LEU A 471 -7.28 -3.20 -17.33
CA LEU A 471 -7.12 -4.55 -17.80
C LEU A 471 -7.20 -4.53 -19.33
N LEU A 472 -6.10 -4.90 -19.98
CA LEU A 472 -5.99 -4.92 -21.44
C LEU A 472 -5.75 -6.34 -21.92
N LEU A 473 -6.47 -6.72 -22.95
CA LEU A 473 -6.34 -8.00 -23.64
C LEU A 473 -5.80 -7.78 -25.06
N ASP A 474 -5.52 -8.86 -25.78
CA ASP A 474 -5.16 -8.81 -27.21
C ASP A 474 -4.00 -7.87 -27.57
N LEU A 475 -3.02 -7.73 -26.66
CA LEU A 475 -1.84 -6.86 -26.81
C LEU A 475 -2.17 -5.35 -26.91
N GLU A 476 -3.37 -4.94 -26.46
CA GLU A 476 -3.71 -3.53 -26.31
C GLU A 476 -2.76 -2.83 -25.32
N GLN A 477 -2.55 -1.52 -25.50
CA GLN A 477 -1.64 -0.71 -24.68
C GLN A 477 -2.40 0.37 -23.91
N GLN A 478 -1.91 0.68 -22.70
CA GLN A 478 -2.38 1.83 -21.93
C GLN A 478 -2.14 3.12 -22.71
N VAL A 479 -2.96 4.14 -22.47
CA VAL A 479 -2.66 5.49 -22.94
C VAL A 479 -1.33 5.94 -22.36
N ARG A 480 -0.47 6.54 -23.19
CA ARG A 480 0.83 7.07 -22.78
C ARG A 480 0.73 8.56 -22.46
N PHE A 481 1.75 9.07 -21.79
CA PHE A 481 1.78 10.45 -21.33
C PHE A 481 1.83 11.45 -22.49
N ASP A 482 2.63 11.12 -23.50
CA ASP A 482 2.77 11.85 -24.75
C ASP A 482 1.55 11.75 -25.67
N GLU A 483 0.52 10.98 -25.32
CA GLU A 483 -0.74 10.90 -26.06
C GLU A 483 -1.80 11.87 -25.53
N LEU A 484 -1.60 12.47 -24.35
CA LEU A 484 -2.54 13.44 -23.80
C LEU A 484 -2.55 14.72 -24.66
N PRO A 485 -3.74 15.25 -25.04
CA PRO A 485 -3.83 16.42 -25.91
C PRO A 485 -3.02 17.63 -25.43
N TRP A 486 -3.12 17.97 -24.15
CA TRP A 486 -2.39 19.09 -23.57
C TRP A 486 -0.88 18.83 -23.48
N VAL A 487 -0.43 17.59 -23.27
CA VAL A 487 1.00 17.26 -23.28
C VAL A 487 1.57 17.34 -24.70
N ARG A 488 0.82 16.86 -25.70
CA ARG A 488 1.19 16.98 -27.12
C ARG A 488 1.29 18.44 -27.55
N ALA A 489 0.35 19.28 -27.13
CA ALA A 489 0.36 20.70 -27.44
C ALA A 489 1.63 21.40 -26.91
N LEU A 490 2.21 20.93 -25.81
CA LEU A 490 3.47 21.46 -25.27
C LEU A 490 4.73 21.08 -26.04
N ALA A 491 4.63 20.24 -27.08
CA ALA A 491 5.80 19.87 -27.89
C ALA A 491 6.50 21.10 -28.50
N VAL A 492 5.75 22.15 -28.87
CA VAL A 492 6.27 23.40 -29.43
C VAL A 492 7.13 24.21 -28.46
N CYS A 493 6.96 23.98 -27.16
CA CYS A 493 7.67 24.69 -26.10
C CYS A 493 8.96 23.97 -25.66
N ARG A 494 9.29 22.81 -26.25
CA ARG A 494 10.45 22.02 -25.82
C ARG A 494 11.74 22.47 -26.51
N SER A 495 12.75 22.83 -25.73
CA SER A 495 14.11 23.03 -26.22
C SER A 495 14.81 21.67 -26.42
N SER A 496 15.66 21.50 -27.45
CA SER A 496 16.51 20.30 -27.59
C SER A 496 17.85 20.52 -26.85
N SER A 497 18.20 19.67 -25.88
CA SER A 497 19.52 19.76 -25.23
C SER A 497 20.09 18.37 -24.98
N ALA A 498 21.34 18.16 -25.41
CA ALA A 498 22.09 16.92 -25.22
C ALA A 498 22.40 16.65 -23.74
N ASP A 499 22.64 17.70 -22.94
CA ASP A 499 22.94 17.60 -21.52
C ASP A 499 21.80 16.96 -20.72
N ARG A 500 20.55 17.17 -21.18
CA ARG A 500 19.35 16.56 -20.57
C ARG A 500 19.31 15.05 -20.76
N ALA A 501 19.67 14.55 -21.94
CA ALA A 501 19.74 13.12 -22.20
C ALA A 501 20.82 12.44 -21.34
N VAL A 502 21.95 13.12 -21.13
CA VAL A 502 23.03 12.65 -20.23
C VAL A 502 22.56 12.58 -18.78
N ALA A 503 21.89 13.61 -18.27
CA ALA A 503 21.34 13.60 -16.91
C ALA A 503 20.28 12.50 -16.73
N ALA A 504 19.34 12.38 -17.68
CA ALA A 504 18.34 11.32 -17.67
C ALA A 504 18.97 9.92 -17.69
N ARG A 505 20.04 9.73 -18.47
CA ARG A 505 20.80 8.48 -18.51
C ARG A 505 21.43 8.15 -17.15
N ARG A 506 22.12 9.10 -16.52
CA ARG A 506 22.72 8.90 -15.19
C ARG A 506 21.68 8.55 -14.13
N SER A 507 20.53 9.21 -14.15
CA SER A 507 19.45 8.88 -13.21
C SER A 507 18.81 7.52 -13.50
N LEU A 508 18.72 7.10 -14.77
CA LEU A 508 18.30 5.75 -15.14
C LEU A 508 19.28 4.69 -14.63
N GLU A 509 20.58 4.93 -14.80
CA GLU A 509 21.67 4.09 -14.27
C GLU A 509 21.55 3.95 -12.74
N GLN A 510 21.42 5.07 -12.03
CA GLN A 510 21.25 5.09 -10.57
C GLN A 510 19.98 4.36 -10.12
N ALA A 511 18.83 4.59 -10.77
CA ALA A 511 17.57 3.95 -10.42
C ALA A 511 17.60 2.43 -10.68
N ALA A 512 18.19 1.99 -11.79
CA ALA A 512 18.36 0.59 -12.12
C ALA A 512 19.29 -0.11 -11.12
N LEU A 513 20.45 0.49 -10.83
CA LEU A 513 21.40 -0.05 -9.86
C LEU A 513 20.79 -0.11 -8.45
N LEU A 514 20.09 0.94 -8.02
CA LEU A 514 19.40 0.97 -6.72
C LEU A 514 18.35 -0.14 -6.62
N ALA A 515 17.54 -0.36 -7.66
CA ALA A 515 16.54 -1.42 -7.67
C ALA A 515 17.17 -2.81 -7.53
N ILE A 516 18.24 -3.10 -8.28
CA ILE A 516 18.95 -4.37 -8.26
C ILE A 516 19.64 -4.60 -6.90
N THR A 517 20.29 -3.58 -6.35
CA THR A 517 21.09 -3.70 -5.12
C THR A 517 20.24 -3.71 -3.84
N SER A 518 19.09 -3.04 -3.85
CA SER A 518 18.20 -2.93 -2.70
C SER A 518 17.22 -4.10 -2.60
N PHE A 519 16.75 -4.60 -3.75
CA PHE A 519 15.75 -5.66 -3.82
C PHE A 519 16.20 -6.83 -4.70
N PRO A 520 17.39 -7.43 -4.45
CA PRO A 520 17.99 -8.42 -5.35
C PRO A 520 17.16 -9.70 -5.47
N HIS A 521 16.28 -10.01 -4.51
CA HIS A 521 15.43 -11.19 -4.52
C HIS A 521 14.12 -11.02 -5.30
N ALA A 522 13.75 -9.79 -5.69
CA ALA A 522 12.46 -9.49 -6.30
C ALA A 522 12.57 -9.28 -7.81
N LEU A 523 11.52 -9.66 -8.56
CA LEU A 523 11.38 -9.19 -9.94
C LEU A 523 11.10 -7.68 -9.96
N LEU A 524 11.51 -7.01 -11.03
CA LEU A 524 11.16 -5.62 -11.25
C LEU A 524 9.65 -5.51 -11.53
N PRO A 525 8.88 -4.82 -10.68
CA PRO A 525 7.45 -4.75 -10.86
C PRO A 525 7.08 -3.91 -12.09
N ASN A 526 5.92 -4.19 -12.69
CA ASN A 526 5.46 -3.54 -13.91
C ASN A 526 5.40 -1.99 -13.84
N PRO A 527 5.00 -1.35 -12.72
CA PRO A 527 5.16 0.09 -12.55
C PRO A 527 6.61 0.56 -12.67
N LEU A 528 7.57 -0.15 -12.07
CA LEU A 528 8.99 0.20 -12.15
C LEU A 528 9.53 0.03 -13.58
N VAL A 529 9.19 -1.09 -14.25
CA VAL A 529 9.58 -1.34 -15.64
C VAL A 529 9.09 -0.22 -16.58
N ARG A 530 7.84 0.23 -16.40
CA ARG A 530 7.26 1.34 -17.17
C ARG A 530 8.01 2.65 -16.93
N GLU A 531 8.40 2.91 -15.69
CA GLU A 531 9.12 4.14 -15.33
C GLU A 531 10.55 4.13 -15.89
N LEU A 532 11.28 3.01 -15.75
CA LEU A 532 12.59 2.82 -16.37
C LEU A 532 12.52 2.96 -17.91
N GLY A 533 11.46 2.44 -18.54
CA GLY A 533 11.23 2.62 -19.98
C GLY A 533 10.98 4.09 -20.39
N ALA A 534 10.30 4.86 -19.54
CA ALA A 534 10.11 6.29 -19.75
C ALA A 534 11.43 7.07 -19.62
N MET A 535 12.21 6.78 -18.58
CA MET A 535 13.55 7.35 -18.39
C MET A 535 14.51 6.98 -19.53
N SER A 536 14.47 5.72 -19.99
CA SER A 536 15.21 5.24 -21.18
C SER A 536 14.88 6.09 -22.40
N SER A 537 13.59 6.33 -22.65
CA SER A 537 13.15 7.16 -23.78
C SER A 537 13.67 8.61 -23.67
N LEU A 538 13.69 9.18 -22.46
CA LEU A 538 14.26 10.51 -22.20
C LEU A 538 15.78 10.55 -22.38
N ALA A 539 16.46 9.46 -22.05
CA ALA A 539 17.90 9.28 -22.24
C ALA A 539 18.29 9.02 -23.71
N GLY A 540 17.31 8.89 -24.61
CA GLY A 540 17.55 8.55 -26.02
C GLY A 540 17.96 7.10 -26.26
N THR A 541 17.91 6.25 -25.24
CA THR A 541 18.16 4.82 -25.34
C THR A 541 16.83 4.07 -25.43
N ARG A 542 16.73 3.04 -26.28
CA ARG A 542 15.51 2.21 -26.35
C ARG A 542 15.83 0.81 -25.82
N LEU A 543 15.60 0.62 -24.53
CA LEU A 543 15.76 -0.69 -23.89
C LEU A 543 14.53 -1.57 -24.17
N PRO A 544 14.71 -2.84 -24.60
CA PRO A 544 13.60 -3.77 -24.81
C PRO A 544 13.08 -4.34 -23.48
N LEU A 545 12.57 -3.49 -22.58
CA LEU A 545 12.11 -3.93 -21.26
C LEU A 545 10.74 -4.64 -21.35
N VAL A 546 10.64 -5.86 -20.82
CA VAL A 546 9.44 -6.71 -20.83
C VAL A 546 8.71 -6.68 -19.48
N GLU A 547 7.38 -6.76 -19.53
CA GLU A 547 6.51 -6.78 -18.35
C GLU A 547 6.28 -8.19 -17.80
N GLU A 548 5.96 -8.32 -16.52
CA GLU A 548 5.36 -9.52 -15.94
C GLU A 548 3.92 -9.65 -16.43
N VAL A 549 3.62 -10.76 -17.10
CA VAL A 549 2.29 -11.05 -17.63
C VAL A 549 1.57 -12.02 -16.68
N ALA A 550 0.29 -11.78 -16.41
CA ALA A 550 -0.50 -12.67 -15.56
C ALA A 550 -0.95 -13.92 -16.34
N ALA A 551 -0.82 -15.10 -15.72
CA ALA A 551 -1.02 -16.38 -16.38
C ALA A 551 -2.48 -16.68 -16.76
N ASP A 552 -3.43 -16.10 -16.04
CA ASP A 552 -4.87 -16.22 -16.26
C ASP A 552 -5.38 -15.41 -17.46
N ILE A 553 -4.66 -14.35 -17.86
CA ILE A 553 -4.99 -13.52 -19.04
C ILE A 553 -4.06 -13.76 -20.23
N PHE A 554 -3.03 -14.59 -20.07
CA PHE A 554 -2.06 -14.85 -21.12
C PHE A 554 -2.65 -15.66 -22.29
N THR A 555 -2.58 -15.08 -23.50
CA THR A 555 -3.15 -15.65 -24.73
C THR A 555 -2.13 -16.43 -25.58
N GLY A 556 -0.99 -16.81 -25.00
CA GLY A 556 0.03 -17.60 -25.71
C GLY A 556 0.85 -16.81 -26.73
N THR A 557 0.80 -15.48 -26.72
CA THR A 557 1.46 -14.62 -27.72
C THR A 557 2.43 -13.64 -27.06
N PHE A 558 3.64 -13.50 -27.61
CA PHE A 558 4.62 -12.49 -27.21
C PHE A 558 4.89 -11.50 -28.37
N THR A 559 5.21 -10.24 -28.03
CA THR A 559 5.62 -9.24 -29.04
C THR A 559 7.11 -9.40 -29.39
N ALA A 560 7.55 -8.79 -30.49
CA ALA A 560 8.96 -8.78 -30.91
C ALA A 560 9.93 -8.29 -29.82
N LYS A 561 9.46 -7.43 -28.91
CA LYS A 561 10.21 -6.92 -27.76
C LYS A 561 10.78 -8.05 -26.87
N TRP A 562 10.05 -9.15 -26.68
CA TRP A 562 10.52 -10.27 -25.87
C TRP A 562 11.71 -11.00 -26.51
N ARG A 563 11.69 -11.15 -27.85
CA ARG A 563 12.81 -11.73 -28.58
C ARG A 563 14.04 -10.81 -28.54
N GLU A 564 13.85 -9.50 -28.65
CA GLU A 564 14.94 -8.53 -28.54
C GLU A 564 15.61 -8.60 -27.16
N ALA A 565 14.81 -8.67 -26.08
CA ALA A 565 15.34 -8.88 -24.72
C ALA A 565 16.08 -10.22 -24.57
N ALA A 566 15.56 -11.28 -25.18
CA ALA A 566 16.18 -12.61 -25.15
C ALA A 566 17.51 -12.65 -25.91
N ALA A 567 17.62 -11.93 -27.04
CA ALA A 567 18.86 -11.80 -27.78
C ALA A 567 19.95 -11.15 -26.94
N VAL A 568 19.62 -10.07 -26.22
CA VAL A 568 20.56 -9.41 -25.28
C VAL A 568 20.97 -10.39 -24.17
N ALA A 569 20.02 -11.05 -23.51
CA ALA A 569 20.34 -12.02 -22.46
C ALA A 569 21.24 -13.17 -22.95
N SER A 570 20.93 -13.75 -24.12
CA SER A 570 21.73 -14.83 -24.72
C SER A 570 23.15 -14.39 -25.09
N ARG A 571 23.32 -13.15 -25.60
CA ARG A 571 24.64 -12.61 -25.96
C ARG A 571 25.48 -12.33 -24.74
N GLU A 572 24.93 -11.58 -23.79
CA GLU A 572 25.67 -11.04 -22.65
C GLU A 572 25.98 -12.10 -21.58
N LEU A 573 25.15 -13.14 -21.48
CA LEU A 573 25.33 -14.22 -20.50
C LEU A 573 26.01 -15.46 -21.08
N ALA A 574 26.45 -15.44 -22.33
CA ALA A 574 27.16 -16.56 -22.92
C ALA A 574 28.39 -16.96 -22.08
N GLY A 575 28.49 -18.25 -21.74
CA GLY A 575 29.59 -18.77 -20.91
C GLY A 575 29.45 -18.53 -19.40
N THR A 576 28.36 -17.93 -18.94
CA THR A 576 28.09 -17.71 -17.51
C THR A 576 27.37 -18.88 -16.84
N VAL A 577 27.34 -18.88 -15.49
CA VAL A 577 26.58 -19.85 -14.69
C VAL A 577 25.08 -19.80 -15.02
N TYR A 578 24.52 -18.60 -15.22
CA TYR A 578 23.10 -18.47 -15.58
C TYR A 578 22.78 -19.15 -16.92
N ALA A 579 23.62 -18.94 -17.94
CA ALA A 579 23.45 -19.60 -19.22
C ALA A 579 23.58 -21.12 -19.12
N ALA A 580 24.53 -21.62 -18.32
CA ALA A 580 24.70 -23.05 -18.09
C ALA A 580 23.52 -23.68 -17.31
N TYR A 581 23.06 -23.03 -16.23
CA TYR A 581 22.00 -23.54 -15.37
C TYR A 581 20.66 -23.65 -16.09
N TYR A 582 20.33 -22.62 -16.87
CA TYR A 582 19.07 -22.54 -17.60
C TYR A 582 19.15 -22.98 -19.06
N ASP A 583 20.30 -23.48 -19.52
CA ASP A 583 20.53 -23.88 -20.92
C ASP A 583 20.04 -22.81 -21.90
N LEU A 584 20.62 -21.61 -21.81
CA LEU A 584 20.26 -20.51 -22.68
C LEU A 584 20.69 -20.78 -24.13
N PRO A 585 19.83 -20.52 -25.13
CA PRO A 585 20.21 -20.64 -26.53
C PRO A 585 21.26 -19.56 -26.90
N PRO A 586 22.09 -19.81 -27.93
CA PRO A 586 22.98 -18.79 -28.46
C PRO A 586 22.19 -17.63 -29.10
N GLU A 587 22.80 -16.44 -29.21
CA GLU A 587 22.16 -15.26 -29.81
C GLU A 587 21.70 -15.50 -31.27
N SER A 588 22.42 -16.33 -32.04
CA SER A 588 22.05 -16.70 -33.42
C SER A 588 20.65 -17.31 -33.51
N GLY A 589 20.23 -18.06 -32.48
CA GLY A 589 18.87 -18.62 -32.39
C GLY A 589 17.75 -17.58 -32.32
N TRP A 590 18.06 -16.31 -32.04
CA TRP A 590 17.10 -15.21 -32.02
C TRP A 590 17.22 -14.28 -33.23
N THR A 591 18.41 -14.21 -33.83
CA THR A 591 18.72 -13.25 -34.89
C THR A 591 18.52 -13.86 -36.29
N GLU A 592 18.77 -15.15 -36.46
CA GLU A 592 18.65 -15.86 -37.74
C GLU A 592 17.26 -16.50 -37.93
N GLU A 593 16.67 -17.07 -36.88
CA GLU A 593 15.38 -17.79 -36.94
C GLU A 593 14.13 -16.88 -36.84
N ARG A 594 14.25 -15.61 -37.24
CA ARG A 594 13.22 -14.58 -37.01
C ARG A 594 11.91 -14.89 -37.73
N ARG A 595 10.94 -15.41 -36.97
CA ARG A 595 9.55 -15.58 -37.43
C ARG A 595 8.63 -14.58 -36.74
N SER A 596 8.20 -13.57 -37.48
CA SER A 596 7.31 -12.53 -36.97
C SER A 596 6.02 -12.47 -37.78
N ARG A 597 4.89 -12.24 -37.11
CA ARG A 597 3.60 -11.98 -37.75
C ARG A 597 3.02 -10.67 -37.23
N PHE A 598 2.03 -10.15 -37.95
CA PHE A 598 1.24 -9.02 -37.48
C PHE A 598 -0.08 -9.55 -36.92
N LYS A 599 -0.29 -9.37 -35.61
CA LYS A 599 -1.49 -9.82 -34.90
C LYS A 599 -1.93 -8.71 -33.96
N TRP A 600 -3.23 -8.38 -33.97
CA TRP A 600 -3.81 -7.33 -33.13
C TRP A 600 -3.04 -5.99 -33.18
N GLY A 601 -2.63 -5.56 -34.38
CA GLY A 601 -1.89 -4.30 -34.54
C GLY A 601 -0.42 -4.33 -34.13
N ARG A 602 0.14 -5.51 -33.80
CA ARG A 602 1.51 -5.67 -33.29
C ARG A 602 2.31 -6.73 -34.01
N ARG A 603 3.63 -6.51 -34.05
CA ARG A 603 4.59 -7.51 -34.50
C ARG A 603 4.84 -8.53 -33.38
N THR A 604 4.48 -9.79 -33.61
CA THR A 604 4.67 -10.91 -32.68
C THR A 604 5.99 -11.63 -32.92
N ALA A 605 6.45 -12.40 -31.94
CA ALA A 605 7.60 -13.30 -32.04
C ALA A 605 7.13 -14.75 -31.84
N ASP A 606 6.75 -15.41 -32.94
CA ASP A 606 6.21 -16.78 -32.92
C ASP A 606 7.31 -17.80 -32.57
N ASP A 607 8.54 -17.54 -33.04
CA ASP A 607 9.79 -18.24 -32.67
C ASP A 607 10.03 -18.25 -31.16
N PHE A 608 9.93 -17.09 -30.52
CA PHE A 608 10.08 -16.95 -29.08
C PHE A 608 8.97 -17.70 -28.32
N ALA A 609 7.72 -17.53 -28.74
CA ALA A 609 6.58 -18.22 -28.11
C ALA A 609 6.71 -19.74 -28.21
N GLU A 610 7.11 -20.26 -29.37
CA GLU A 610 7.34 -21.69 -29.59
C GLU A 610 8.44 -22.23 -28.67
N ARG A 611 9.56 -21.52 -28.55
CA ARG A 611 10.67 -21.92 -27.67
C ARG A 611 10.25 -21.96 -26.20
N CYS A 612 9.51 -20.96 -25.72
CA CYS A 612 8.94 -20.98 -24.36
C CYS A 612 7.99 -22.16 -24.17
N GLY A 613 7.15 -22.45 -25.17
CA GLY A 613 6.24 -23.59 -25.18
C GLY A 613 6.97 -24.93 -25.07
N GLN A 614 7.99 -25.14 -25.90
CA GLN A 614 8.82 -26.36 -25.89
C GLN A 614 9.50 -26.55 -24.53
N ARG A 615 10.14 -25.52 -23.99
CA ARG A 615 10.83 -25.58 -22.69
C ARG A 615 9.86 -25.79 -21.51
N SER A 616 8.62 -25.31 -21.61
CA SER A 616 7.60 -25.48 -20.56
C SER A 616 7.19 -26.94 -20.34
N ALA A 617 7.57 -27.86 -21.22
CA ALA A 617 7.33 -29.29 -21.04
C ALA A 617 8.03 -29.87 -19.79
N GLU A 618 9.13 -29.27 -19.34
CA GLU A 618 9.84 -29.64 -18.09
C GLU A 618 8.91 -29.56 -16.86
N ALA A 619 7.95 -28.63 -16.86
CA ALA A 619 6.98 -28.50 -15.77
C ALA A 619 6.03 -29.71 -15.66
N GLY A 620 6.08 -30.66 -16.61
CA GLY A 620 5.29 -31.88 -16.62
C GLY A 620 4.09 -31.84 -17.57
N SER A 621 3.27 -32.90 -17.48
CA SER A 621 2.05 -33.06 -18.27
C SER A 621 0.82 -33.06 -17.35
N GLY A 622 -0.16 -32.19 -17.63
CA GLY A 622 -1.33 -31.98 -16.79
C GLY A 622 -1.53 -30.51 -16.39
N GLY A 623 -2.33 -30.29 -15.35
CA GLY A 623 -2.64 -28.97 -14.79
C GLY A 623 -3.75 -28.22 -15.51
N ASN A 624 -4.30 -27.19 -14.85
CA ASN A 624 -5.25 -26.26 -15.47
C ASN A 624 -4.54 -25.31 -16.46
N PHE A 625 -5.32 -24.54 -17.22
CA PHE A 625 -4.75 -23.63 -18.21
C PHE A 625 -3.82 -22.56 -17.60
N VAL A 626 -4.10 -22.12 -16.37
CA VAL A 626 -3.27 -21.15 -15.63
C VAL A 626 -1.89 -21.71 -15.33
N ALA A 627 -1.81 -22.97 -14.86
CA ALA A 627 -0.54 -23.65 -14.61
C ALA A 627 0.28 -23.83 -15.90
N ARG A 628 -0.38 -24.18 -17.00
CA ARG A 628 0.26 -24.29 -18.32
C ARG A 628 0.81 -22.93 -18.79
N ASN A 629 0.00 -21.88 -18.69
CA ASN A 629 0.40 -20.53 -19.07
C ASN A 629 1.54 -20.02 -18.18
N GLY A 630 1.46 -20.25 -16.87
CA GLY A 630 2.49 -19.90 -15.90
C GLY A 630 3.83 -20.55 -16.21
N ALA A 631 3.85 -21.83 -16.59
CA ALA A 631 5.07 -22.52 -17.02
C ALA A 631 5.70 -21.90 -18.29
N VAL A 632 4.88 -21.50 -19.28
CA VAL A 632 5.36 -20.80 -20.49
C VAL A 632 5.93 -19.43 -20.13
N LEU A 633 5.24 -18.68 -19.26
CA LEU A 633 5.68 -17.36 -18.80
C LEU A 633 6.96 -17.43 -17.98
N GLU A 634 7.13 -18.45 -17.15
CA GLU A 634 8.38 -18.68 -16.42
C GLU A 634 9.56 -18.89 -17.39
N GLN A 635 9.38 -19.63 -18.47
CA GLN A 635 10.42 -19.75 -19.51
C GLN A 635 10.71 -18.41 -20.18
N SER A 636 9.70 -17.56 -20.40
CA SER A 636 9.93 -16.22 -20.93
C SER A 636 10.76 -15.35 -19.97
N GLN A 637 10.54 -15.45 -18.66
CA GLN A 637 11.31 -14.74 -17.64
C GLN A 637 12.76 -15.24 -17.63
N ILE A 638 12.97 -16.55 -17.74
CA ILE A 638 14.32 -17.15 -17.79
C ILE A 638 15.09 -16.64 -19.02
N LEU A 639 14.49 -16.76 -20.20
CA LEU A 639 15.14 -16.43 -21.48
C LEU A 639 15.43 -14.94 -21.64
N THR A 640 14.69 -14.07 -20.94
CA THR A 640 14.88 -12.61 -20.97
C THR A 640 15.60 -12.09 -19.73
N THR A 641 15.95 -12.97 -18.78
CA THR A 641 16.42 -12.63 -17.43
C THR A 641 15.50 -11.64 -16.70
N HIS A 642 14.25 -11.55 -17.16
CA HIS A 642 13.28 -10.53 -16.80
C HIS A 642 13.90 -9.12 -16.64
N ASN A 643 14.58 -8.68 -17.70
CA ASN A 643 15.24 -7.37 -17.87
C ASN A 643 16.60 -7.17 -17.21
N LEU A 644 17.11 -8.10 -16.39
CA LEU A 644 18.38 -7.89 -15.70
C LEU A 644 19.55 -7.71 -16.66
N ALA A 645 19.71 -8.61 -17.64
CA ALA A 645 20.77 -8.50 -18.64
C ALA A 645 20.64 -7.21 -19.46
N VAL A 646 19.42 -6.86 -19.86
CA VAL A 646 19.14 -5.61 -20.60
C VAL A 646 19.56 -4.39 -19.78
N LEU A 647 19.16 -4.31 -18.52
CA LEU A 647 19.49 -3.16 -17.67
C LEU A 647 20.98 -3.12 -17.34
N VAL A 648 21.58 -4.25 -16.96
CA VAL A 648 22.98 -4.27 -16.52
C VAL A 648 23.93 -3.97 -17.69
N HIS A 649 23.72 -4.57 -18.85
CA HIS A 649 24.69 -4.46 -19.94
C HIS A 649 24.47 -3.21 -20.81
N GLU A 650 23.22 -2.87 -21.18
CA GLU A 650 22.95 -1.70 -22.02
C GLU A 650 23.17 -0.36 -21.28
N LEU A 651 23.11 -0.38 -19.94
CA LEU A 651 23.45 0.76 -19.10
C LEU A 651 24.92 0.77 -18.65
N GLY A 652 25.70 -0.26 -18.95
CA GLY A 652 27.11 -0.35 -18.56
C GLY A 652 27.34 -0.54 -17.06
N LEU A 653 26.41 -1.22 -16.37
CA LEU A 653 26.42 -1.42 -14.92
C LEU A 653 27.18 -2.67 -14.45
N ALA A 654 27.74 -3.45 -15.37
CA ALA A 654 28.32 -4.77 -15.07
C ALA A 654 29.42 -4.72 -13.99
N ASP A 655 30.28 -3.70 -14.01
CA ASP A 655 31.36 -3.57 -13.02
C ASP A 655 30.83 -3.22 -11.63
N GLN A 656 29.83 -2.33 -11.53
CA GLN A 656 29.19 -1.99 -10.25
C GLN A 656 28.40 -3.18 -9.69
N VAL A 657 27.73 -3.95 -10.55
CA VAL A 657 27.06 -5.19 -10.11
C VAL A 657 28.10 -6.21 -9.62
N ARG A 658 29.25 -6.34 -10.30
CA ARG A 658 30.32 -7.25 -9.90
C ARG A 658 30.86 -6.93 -8.50
N GLU A 659 31.04 -5.66 -8.18
CA GLU A 659 31.50 -5.21 -6.85
C GLU A 659 30.56 -5.68 -5.71
N HIS A 660 29.25 -5.67 -5.95
CA HIS A 660 28.25 -6.03 -4.95
C HIS A 660 27.76 -7.49 -5.04
N ALA A 661 28.08 -8.21 -6.11
CA ALA A 661 27.49 -9.51 -6.43
C ALA A 661 27.60 -10.54 -5.29
N PRO A 662 28.75 -10.73 -4.61
CA PRO A 662 28.84 -11.70 -3.52
C PRO A 662 27.87 -11.43 -2.36
N ASP A 663 27.69 -10.17 -1.96
CA ASP A 663 26.73 -9.82 -0.91
C ASP A 663 25.28 -9.98 -1.39
N LEU A 664 24.99 -9.56 -2.62
CA LEU A 664 23.65 -9.67 -3.21
C LEU A 664 23.19 -11.12 -3.34
N VAL A 665 24.08 -12.02 -3.77
CA VAL A 665 23.82 -13.46 -3.84
C VAL A 665 23.49 -13.99 -2.45
N ARG A 666 24.35 -13.70 -1.45
CA ARG A 666 24.16 -14.15 -0.07
C ARG A 666 22.81 -13.68 0.50
N ARG A 667 22.51 -12.38 0.40
CA ARG A 667 21.22 -11.81 0.85
C ARG A 667 20.03 -12.45 0.15
N THR A 668 20.16 -12.77 -1.14
CA THR A 668 19.08 -13.41 -1.90
C THR A 668 18.87 -14.86 -1.48
N PHE A 669 19.95 -15.62 -1.25
CA PHE A 669 19.87 -16.98 -0.71
C PHE A 669 19.32 -17.02 0.72
N ASP A 670 19.78 -16.13 1.61
CA ASP A 670 19.24 -15.98 2.97
C ASP A 670 17.74 -15.70 2.93
N TRP A 671 17.30 -14.83 2.02
CA TRP A 671 15.88 -14.54 1.81
C TRP A 671 15.10 -15.78 1.35
N ILE A 672 15.64 -16.58 0.42
CA ILE A 672 14.99 -17.83 -0.04
C ILE A 672 14.83 -18.82 1.10
N VAL A 673 15.88 -19.05 1.88
CA VAL A 673 15.87 -19.96 3.04
C VAL A 673 14.86 -19.47 4.08
N GLY A 674 14.91 -18.18 4.44
CA GLY A 674 13.95 -17.58 5.36
C GLY A 674 12.51 -17.65 4.85
N ARG A 675 12.31 -17.45 3.54
CA ARG A 675 10.99 -17.52 2.92
C ARG A 675 10.45 -18.94 2.95
N LEU A 676 11.22 -19.95 2.58
CA LEU A 676 10.78 -21.36 2.56
C LEU A 676 10.66 -21.97 3.97
N GLY A 677 11.40 -21.46 4.96
CA GLY A 677 11.31 -21.87 6.36
C GLY A 677 10.04 -21.39 7.07
N GLN A 678 9.34 -20.39 6.52
CA GLN A 678 8.05 -19.92 7.05
C GLN A 678 6.96 -20.97 6.81
N ARG A 679 6.14 -21.24 7.83
CA ARG A 679 4.93 -22.05 7.64
C ARG A 679 3.90 -21.22 6.88
N PRO A 680 3.36 -21.70 5.74
CA PRO A 680 2.32 -20.98 5.03
C PRO A 680 1.05 -20.96 5.88
N ASP A 681 0.61 -19.76 6.27
CA ASP A 681 -0.53 -19.56 7.19
C ASP A 681 -1.88 -20.12 6.66
N PHE A 682 -2.00 -20.33 5.34
CA PHE A 682 -3.28 -20.61 4.68
C PHE A 682 -3.17 -21.61 3.51
N GLY A 683 -2.94 -22.89 3.83
CA GLY A 683 -3.17 -24.02 2.91
C GLY A 683 -2.26 -24.10 1.67
N TYR A 684 -2.58 -25.05 0.77
CA TYR A 684 -1.75 -25.42 -0.38
C TYR A 684 -1.49 -24.27 -1.37
N HIS A 685 -2.45 -23.36 -1.55
CA HIS A 685 -2.27 -22.21 -2.46
C HIS A 685 -1.22 -21.21 -1.97
N ALA A 686 -1.18 -20.92 -0.66
CA ALA A 686 -0.15 -20.06 -0.08
C ALA A 686 1.25 -20.68 -0.23
N ALA A 687 1.35 -22.01 -0.08
CA ALA A 687 2.59 -22.75 -0.34
C ALA A 687 3.05 -22.64 -1.80
N LEU A 688 2.13 -22.71 -2.78
CA LEU A 688 2.44 -22.50 -4.19
C LEU A 688 2.99 -21.09 -4.46
N ILE A 689 2.39 -20.05 -3.87
CA ILE A 689 2.89 -18.67 -3.99
C ILE A 689 4.29 -18.54 -3.37
N GLN A 690 4.53 -19.19 -2.24
CA GLN A 690 5.83 -19.20 -1.56
C GLN A 690 6.92 -19.80 -2.45
N VAL A 691 6.68 -20.98 -3.06
CA VAL A 691 7.62 -21.62 -4.01
C VAL A 691 7.83 -20.75 -5.25
N LYS A 692 6.76 -20.18 -5.82
CA LYS A 692 6.86 -19.27 -6.97
C LYS A 692 7.76 -18.07 -6.66
N ASN A 693 7.58 -17.42 -5.50
CA ASN A 693 8.40 -16.28 -5.10
C ASN A 693 9.86 -16.69 -4.81
N ALA A 694 10.08 -17.88 -4.23
CA ALA A 694 11.42 -18.42 -4.07
C ALA A 694 12.10 -18.66 -5.43
N ALA A 695 11.36 -19.14 -6.44
CA ALA A 695 11.89 -19.35 -7.79
C ALA A 695 12.23 -18.03 -8.50
N TYR A 696 11.48 -16.95 -8.25
CA TYR A 696 11.86 -15.60 -8.68
C TYR A 696 13.19 -15.16 -8.08
N ALA A 697 13.34 -15.27 -6.76
CA ALA A 697 14.59 -14.95 -6.07
C ALA A 697 15.75 -15.86 -6.52
N TRP A 698 15.48 -17.13 -6.80
CA TRP A 698 16.48 -18.07 -7.28
C TRP A 698 17.05 -17.66 -8.64
N ARG A 699 16.18 -17.26 -9.58
CA ARG A 699 16.62 -16.74 -10.88
C ARG A 699 17.54 -15.52 -10.72
N GLN A 700 17.16 -14.60 -9.84
CA GLN A 700 17.97 -13.43 -9.52
C GLN A 700 19.32 -13.81 -8.94
N ALA A 701 19.34 -14.73 -7.96
CA ALA A 701 20.58 -15.19 -7.33
C ALA A 701 21.51 -15.84 -8.34
N VAL A 702 21.02 -16.72 -9.22
CA VAL A 702 21.82 -17.37 -10.27
C VAL A 702 22.35 -16.35 -11.29
N PHE A 703 21.57 -15.30 -11.59
CA PHE A 703 22.04 -14.20 -12.44
C PHE A 703 23.18 -13.44 -11.76
N LEU A 704 23.02 -13.04 -10.51
CA LEU A 704 24.04 -12.32 -9.73
C LEU A 704 25.30 -13.18 -9.51
N LEU A 705 25.13 -14.49 -9.30
CA LEU A 705 26.21 -15.46 -9.16
C LEU A 705 27.11 -15.51 -10.42
N SER A 706 26.56 -15.16 -11.59
CA SER A 706 27.33 -15.07 -12.84
C SER A 706 28.35 -13.94 -12.86
N PHE A 707 28.27 -12.98 -11.94
CA PHE A 707 29.25 -11.91 -11.77
C PHE A 707 30.34 -12.25 -10.73
N CYS A 708 30.16 -13.30 -9.93
CA CYS A 708 31.15 -13.75 -8.95
C CYS A 708 32.29 -14.55 -9.59
N THR A 709 33.46 -14.60 -8.94
CA THR A 709 34.56 -15.50 -9.36
C THR A 709 34.20 -16.96 -9.11
N PRO A 710 34.83 -17.94 -9.78
CA PRO A 710 34.56 -19.35 -9.54
C PRO A 710 34.70 -19.78 -8.07
N GLU A 711 35.66 -19.22 -7.33
CA GLU A 711 35.87 -19.50 -5.91
C GLU A 711 34.71 -18.97 -5.07
N GLU A 712 34.27 -17.75 -5.34
CA GLU A 712 33.10 -17.14 -4.70
C GLU A 712 31.83 -17.92 -5.01
N GLN A 713 31.64 -18.35 -6.26
CA GLN A 713 30.48 -19.14 -6.67
C GLN A 713 30.37 -20.44 -5.84
N GLN A 714 31.50 -21.15 -5.71
CA GLN A 714 31.58 -22.36 -4.91
C GLN A 714 31.36 -22.09 -3.42
N ALA A 715 31.88 -20.98 -2.89
CA ALA A 715 31.66 -20.58 -1.50
C ALA A 715 30.18 -20.26 -1.21
N GLN A 716 29.51 -19.54 -2.10
CA GLN A 716 28.09 -19.19 -1.96
C GLN A 716 27.19 -20.43 -1.96
N VAL A 717 27.44 -21.40 -2.86
CA VAL A 717 26.65 -22.64 -2.90
C VAL A 717 26.89 -23.52 -1.68
N ARG A 718 28.13 -23.58 -1.16
CA ARG A 718 28.40 -24.26 0.13
C ARG A 718 27.67 -23.60 1.29
N GLY A 719 27.71 -22.27 1.39
CA GLY A 719 27.00 -21.51 2.42
C GLY A 719 25.48 -21.73 2.35
N LEU A 720 24.91 -21.72 1.15
CA LEU A 720 23.51 -22.06 0.92
C LEU A 720 23.19 -23.50 1.38
N ALA A 721 24.02 -24.48 1.04
CA ALA A 721 23.82 -25.87 1.45
C ALA A 721 23.86 -26.04 2.99
N GLU A 722 24.69 -25.27 3.68
CA GLU A 722 24.72 -25.22 5.15
C GLU A 722 23.47 -24.57 5.72
N ALA A 723 23.04 -23.43 5.17
CA ALA A 723 21.83 -22.73 5.61
C ALA A 723 20.55 -23.57 5.40
N VAL A 724 20.43 -24.27 4.27
CA VAL A 724 19.32 -25.18 3.95
C VAL A 724 19.25 -26.34 4.93
N ARG A 725 20.39 -26.98 5.23
CA ARG A 725 20.47 -28.05 6.24
C ARG A 725 20.17 -27.54 7.65
N GLY A 726 20.72 -26.39 8.02
CA GLY A 726 20.47 -25.75 9.32
C GLY A 726 19.00 -25.37 9.54
N ALA A 727 18.30 -24.99 8.47
CA ALA A 727 16.86 -24.70 8.48
C ALA A 727 15.97 -25.95 8.34
N GLY A 728 16.54 -27.14 8.13
CA GLY A 728 15.80 -28.39 7.93
C GLY A 728 14.99 -28.46 6.63
N LEU A 729 15.41 -27.72 5.59
CA LEU A 729 14.71 -27.61 4.31
C LEU A 729 15.06 -28.74 3.34
N THR A 730 14.88 -30.01 3.75
CA THR A 730 15.28 -31.20 2.96
C THR A 730 14.67 -31.24 1.56
N ARG A 731 13.42 -30.80 1.41
CA ARG A 731 12.73 -30.69 0.11
C ARG A 731 13.36 -29.69 -0.86
N PHE A 732 14.23 -28.80 -0.37
CA PHE A 732 14.95 -27.83 -1.19
C PHE A 732 16.37 -28.28 -1.58
N GLU A 733 16.94 -29.29 -0.90
CA GLU A 733 18.29 -29.79 -1.17
C GLU A 733 18.53 -30.15 -2.65
N PRO A 734 17.58 -30.78 -3.38
CA PRO A 734 17.77 -31.06 -4.80
C PRO A 734 18.07 -29.83 -5.66
N ALA A 735 17.53 -28.65 -5.32
CA ALA A 735 17.83 -27.41 -6.05
C ALA A 735 19.29 -26.98 -5.87
N VAL A 736 19.80 -27.13 -4.65
CA VAL A 736 21.18 -26.79 -4.28
C VAL A 736 22.16 -27.75 -4.94
N GLU A 737 21.87 -29.04 -4.92
CA GLU A 737 22.66 -30.07 -5.61
C GLU A 737 22.68 -29.86 -7.12
N GLY A 738 21.54 -29.48 -7.71
CA GLY A 738 21.44 -29.12 -9.13
C GLY A 738 22.34 -27.94 -9.49
N LEU A 739 22.40 -26.91 -8.65
CA LEU A 739 23.29 -25.76 -8.87
C LEU A 739 24.77 -26.15 -8.72
N ALA A 740 25.11 -26.93 -7.69
CA ALA A 740 26.46 -27.44 -7.49
C ALA A 740 26.93 -28.31 -8.68
N HIS A 741 26.04 -29.14 -9.22
CA HIS A 741 26.31 -29.97 -10.40
C HIS A 741 26.67 -29.12 -11.62
N VAL A 742 25.91 -28.05 -11.88
CA VAL A 742 26.17 -27.12 -12.99
C VAL A 742 27.48 -26.36 -12.79
N LEU A 743 27.77 -25.90 -11.57
CA LEU A 743 29.07 -25.26 -11.27
C LEU A 743 30.25 -26.22 -11.47
N GLY A 744 30.03 -27.53 -11.32
CA GLY A 744 31.00 -28.58 -11.65
C GLY A 744 31.13 -28.89 -13.15
N GLY A 745 30.46 -28.14 -14.02
CA GLY A 745 30.45 -28.36 -15.48
C GLY A 745 29.39 -29.34 -15.98
N GLY A 746 28.52 -29.83 -15.09
CA GLY A 746 27.40 -30.69 -15.42
C GLY A 746 26.25 -29.98 -16.11
N ARG A 747 25.27 -30.74 -16.61
CA ARG A 747 24.07 -30.21 -17.29
C ARG A 747 22.84 -31.00 -16.88
N PHE A 748 21.71 -30.31 -16.80
CA PHE A 748 20.41 -30.96 -16.64
C PHE A 748 19.99 -31.69 -17.92
N ASP A 749 19.25 -32.78 -17.78
CA ASP A 749 18.52 -33.40 -18.89
C ASP A 749 17.25 -32.62 -19.26
N ALA A 750 16.49 -33.15 -20.23
CA ALA A 750 15.25 -32.53 -20.73
C ALA A 750 14.14 -32.41 -19.67
N SER A 751 14.22 -33.16 -18.57
CA SER A 751 13.28 -33.11 -17.44
C SER A 751 13.76 -32.26 -16.28
N GLY A 752 14.89 -31.57 -16.44
CA GLY A 752 15.45 -30.70 -15.41
C GLY A 752 16.17 -31.46 -14.30
N THR A 753 16.56 -32.72 -14.53
CA THR A 753 17.31 -33.54 -13.55
C THR A 753 18.79 -33.62 -13.85
N ALA A 754 19.57 -33.72 -12.78
CA ALA A 754 20.99 -34.02 -12.79
C ALA A 754 21.25 -35.39 -12.12
N PRO A 755 22.36 -36.07 -12.46
CA PRO A 755 22.81 -37.26 -11.74
C PRO A 755 22.91 -36.99 -10.23
N GLY A 756 22.51 -37.95 -9.40
CA GLY A 756 22.54 -37.81 -7.94
C GLY A 756 21.29 -37.17 -7.32
N GLY A 757 20.28 -36.81 -8.11
CA GLY A 757 18.98 -36.32 -7.60
C GLY A 757 18.80 -34.80 -7.69
N GLY A 758 19.82 -34.06 -8.14
CA GLY A 758 19.74 -32.62 -8.34
C GLY A 758 18.64 -32.20 -9.32
N ARG A 759 17.98 -31.07 -9.05
CA ARG A 759 16.84 -30.55 -9.81
C ARG A 759 17.06 -29.09 -10.19
N ARG A 760 16.62 -28.71 -11.39
CA ARG A 760 16.44 -27.29 -11.74
C ARG A 760 15.28 -26.72 -10.92
N PHE A 761 15.50 -25.59 -10.28
CA PHE A 761 14.46 -24.94 -9.49
C PHE A 761 13.62 -23.99 -10.34
N LEU A 762 12.35 -24.35 -10.49
CA LEU A 762 11.30 -23.61 -11.18
C LEU A 762 10.15 -23.37 -10.19
N GLY A 763 9.29 -22.40 -10.48
CA GLY A 763 8.16 -22.01 -9.62
C GLY A 763 6.83 -22.59 -10.09
N TRP A 764 6.73 -23.00 -11.35
CA TRP A 764 5.52 -23.57 -11.94
C TRP A 764 5.65 -25.05 -12.23
N ALA A 765 4.59 -25.80 -11.91
CA ALA A 765 4.43 -27.20 -12.27
C ALA A 765 3.06 -27.43 -12.92
N ARG A 766 3.02 -28.34 -13.88
CA ARG A 766 1.82 -28.83 -14.58
C ARG A 766 1.30 -30.10 -13.92
N GLY A 767 1.01 -30.00 -12.62
CA GLY A 767 0.71 -31.13 -11.74
C GLY A 767 1.08 -30.79 -10.31
N LYS A 768 1.44 -31.81 -9.51
CA LYS A 768 2.07 -31.59 -8.21
C LYS A 768 3.50 -31.08 -8.46
N HIS A 769 3.89 -30.03 -7.75
CA HIS A 769 5.27 -29.54 -7.81
C HIS A 769 6.17 -30.50 -7.01
N TRP A 770 7.35 -30.86 -7.53
CA TRP A 770 8.28 -31.82 -6.91
C TRP A 770 8.70 -31.40 -5.49
N TYR A 771 8.77 -30.10 -5.21
CA TYR A 771 8.96 -29.56 -3.85
C TYR A 771 7.92 -30.03 -2.82
N PHE A 772 6.73 -30.46 -3.27
CA PHE A 772 5.68 -31.00 -2.40
C PHE A 772 5.53 -32.53 -2.51
N GLU A 773 6.36 -33.19 -3.32
CA GLU A 773 6.46 -34.65 -3.35
C GLU A 773 7.15 -35.13 -2.08
N ASP A 774 6.78 -36.33 -1.64
CA ASP A 774 7.24 -36.90 -0.37
C ASP A 774 8.49 -37.75 -0.56
#